data_AF-A0A535UKF2-F1
#
_entry.id   AF-A0A535UKF2-F1
#
_cell.length_a   1.000
_cell.length_b   1.000
_cell.length_c   1.000
_cell.angle_alpha   90.00
_cell.angle_beta   90.00
_cell.angle_gamma   90.00
#
_symmetry.space_group_name_H-M   'P 1'
#
loop_
_entity.id
_entity.type
_entity.pdbx_description
1 polymer ?
#
loop_
_entity_poly.entity_id
_entity_poly.type
_entity_poly.pdbx_seq_one_letter_code
_entity_poly.pdbx_strand_id
1 'polypeptide(L)'
;MSQCLRCSKPREAASVFCESCRSLLRSQLGQSADIVKEETLKLSPVIAVPPKHVEVSDDPLERITGPQPAVPQCLDTPPSEAPIAPEEYGNEYVVEHTVKSLTEAARRIAEIEQGNRRMLHASRLSPIRDISADIQRNSTPLPQISKKSSAEQEKDLGKHIPDHWPWLQPDGDSDESEDDTWSNRTDPLMARHFPNSAEIARIEEDDWRRAVAEGLVTLPLTPQLVKRAKHPRMHMTFVVLVILAIIAFVTDGALISVAFLHPRHSVNVSNGPPSLTLSSNVARIGQTVMLHIHHFSSFTHVYLTHDIQESVQLTGGSALIKIDSNGSADVNMLVDATWTPGYHTIEAEDISTRYTASATLQIIGSGPTRPSHLLIDTTSLDFGADYLGANTIQSLTLHNSGGGSISWAANSDQPWLLLSPPQGMFSASQTIAVAVERANLKPGDYKGTITFTSNIGEAQWVHVTMTVRPLPANPGPVLEVIPPVLSFTALDGEADPPAQVLTVSNPGTQPLDWSITANNALPVASQSLLPIMFDASSNWLSTDVSSGVVVPRSSSLLHLIVHSRALLPGVYTDVLSISAGHGVYDSPQTISVSLTILPRCGLTLSAGSMSFTAVLGQSNPSYQSLSLSANSSCSGTVNWKALSAANWLSLTPASGQIKGSTNAVTAIGVNASILKPGTYNSYIIVTVAQSTQTVMVQLIVQAPPSPSAPIMGATPLSLNFSTTQGLPNPPGQVVTITNTGKSQLSWHTTVNIMTSWLAASPTGGSIAPGQTGQVTISIYTANLTPNTYVGQVVFVGADSNGAPAAGSPQTITVNLLVLPPCTLQPPSLSSLAFSATQGSSNPGPQSVSITGTGNCAWPLSWHTTLTNPASWLALAPASGSLVASGQSVPITVSVNTAGLNAGTYSTRVLLSATDGSNTAAQGSPRFFTVTLTVLQPCQLQVGPPNLMLSGIQGQSSSSTQNLSLSETGACALPVTWQAQGDSG
;
A
#
# COMPACT_ATOMS: atom_id res chain seq x y z
N MET A 1 22.14 38.51 -38.68
CA MET A 1 23.28 37.60 -38.42
C MET A 1 23.49 37.53 -36.91
N SER A 2 23.44 36.35 -36.31
CA SER A 2 23.67 36.15 -34.87
C SER A 2 25.17 36.04 -34.57
N GLN A 3 25.60 36.63 -33.45
CA GLN A 3 27.00 36.64 -33.00
C GLN A 3 27.20 35.73 -31.78
N CYS A 4 28.39 35.16 -31.63
CA CYS A 4 28.79 34.36 -30.46
C CYS A 4 28.98 35.25 -29.23
N LEU A 5 28.29 34.95 -28.13
CA LEU A 5 28.33 35.74 -26.88
C LEU A 5 29.73 35.85 -26.23
N ARG A 6 30.68 34.97 -26.60
CA ARG A 6 32.04 34.95 -26.02
C ARG A 6 33.12 35.59 -26.91
N CYS A 7 32.86 35.84 -28.19
CA CYS A 7 33.88 36.38 -29.12
C CYS A 7 33.36 37.16 -30.34
N SER A 8 32.05 37.47 -30.38
CA SER A 8 31.37 38.26 -31.42
C SER A 8 31.45 37.75 -32.87
N LYS A 9 32.12 36.63 -33.14
CA LYS A 9 32.13 35.97 -34.45
C LYS A 9 30.73 35.46 -34.85
N PRO A 10 30.40 35.40 -36.15
CA PRO A 10 29.15 34.80 -36.62
C PRO A 10 29.05 33.32 -36.22
N ARG A 11 27.81 32.85 -36.04
CA ARG A 11 27.48 31.49 -35.58
C ARG A 11 26.25 30.95 -36.32
N GLU A 12 26.08 29.63 -36.34
CA GLU A 12 24.84 29.02 -36.83
C GLU A 12 23.65 29.33 -35.91
N ALA A 13 22.45 29.44 -36.50
CA ALA A 13 21.26 29.98 -35.86
C ALA A 13 20.87 29.29 -34.53
N ALA A 14 21.01 27.96 -34.46
CA ALA A 14 20.63 27.15 -33.30
C ALA A 14 21.70 27.07 -32.19
N SER A 15 22.91 27.60 -32.41
CA SER A 15 24.00 27.58 -31.42
C SER A 15 23.99 28.85 -30.55
N VAL A 16 24.49 28.78 -29.31
CA VAL A 16 24.73 29.97 -28.45
C VAL A 16 26.19 30.44 -28.54
N PHE A 17 27.12 29.49 -28.64
CA PHE A 17 28.55 29.71 -28.80
C PHE A 17 29.04 29.11 -30.12
N CYS A 18 29.92 29.82 -30.82
CA CYS A 18 30.59 29.30 -32.01
C CYS A 18 31.55 28.14 -31.66
N GLU A 19 31.86 27.33 -32.67
CA GLU A 19 32.59 26.07 -32.52
C GLU A 19 33.96 26.22 -31.84
N SER A 20 34.75 27.24 -32.20
CA SER A 20 36.05 27.52 -31.56
C SER A 20 35.95 27.85 -30.07
N CYS A 21 34.79 28.30 -29.58
CA CYS A 21 34.56 28.51 -28.15
C CYS A 21 34.07 27.22 -27.45
N ARG A 22 33.45 26.30 -28.19
CA ARG A 22 33.06 24.97 -27.70
C ARG A 22 34.26 24.02 -27.61
N SER A 23 35.17 24.03 -28.58
CA SER A 23 36.40 23.23 -28.53
C SER A 23 37.31 23.67 -27.37
N LEU A 24 37.48 24.98 -27.16
CA LEU A 24 38.25 25.51 -26.03
C LEU A 24 37.65 25.12 -24.66
N LEU A 25 36.31 25.02 -24.57
CA LEU A 25 35.65 24.58 -23.35
C LEU A 25 35.90 23.08 -23.09
N ARG A 26 35.83 22.25 -24.14
CA ARG A 26 36.17 20.82 -24.07
C ARG A 26 37.63 20.59 -23.67
N SER A 27 38.58 21.37 -24.19
CA SER A 27 40.00 21.21 -23.84
C SER A 27 40.30 21.57 -22.38
N GLN A 28 39.56 22.50 -21.77
CA GLN A 28 39.75 22.81 -20.33
C GLN A 28 39.06 21.79 -19.40
N LEU A 29 37.92 21.21 -19.82
CA LEU A 29 37.28 20.11 -19.09
C LEU A 29 38.09 18.80 -19.16
N GLY A 30 38.92 18.62 -20.19
CA GLY A 30 39.81 17.47 -20.35
C GLY A 30 41.17 17.56 -19.62
N GLN A 31 41.39 18.57 -18.77
CA GLN A 31 42.67 18.81 -18.09
C GLN A 31 42.58 18.85 -16.55
N SER A 32 41.41 18.55 -15.97
CA SER A 32 41.18 18.63 -14.52
C SER A 32 41.13 17.26 -13.81
N ALA A 33 41.64 16.20 -14.44
CA ALA A 33 41.86 14.88 -13.84
C ALA A 33 43.30 14.42 -14.14
N ASP A 34 43.93 13.77 -13.16
CA ASP A 34 45.29 13.20 -13.14
C ASP A 34 46.47 14.08 -12.67
N ILE A 35 46.43 14.50 -11.39
CA ILE A 35 47.65 14.81 -10.61
C ILE A 35 47.50 14.35 -9.14
N VAL A 36 47.92 13.13 -8.79
CA VAL A 36 48.75 12.81 -7.58
C VAL A 36 49.51 11.47 -7.81
N LYS A 37 50.82 11.60 -8.03
CA LYS A 37 51.97 10.69 -7.75
C LYS A 37 51.83 9.16 -7.61
N GLU A 38 52.79 8.50 -8.27
CA GLU A 38 53.29 7.14 -7.98
C GLU A 38 54.08 7.05 -6.65
N GLU A 39 54.26 5.82 -6.15
CA GLU A 39 55.52 5.35 -5.56
C GLU A 39 55.83 3.92 -6.08
N THR A 40 57.08 3.47 -6.05
CA THR A 40 57.60 2.47 -7.02
C THR A 40 58.13 1.15 -6.40
N LEU A 41 58.26 0.08 -7.21
CA LEU A 41 59.52 -0.69 -7.46
C LEU A 41 59.34 -2.10 -8.10
N LYS A 42 59.87 -2.29 -9.33
CA LYS A 42 60.56 -3.52 -9.88
C LYS A 42 59.73 -4.83 -10.08
N LEU A 43 60.01 -5.73 -11.04
CA LEU A 43 60.96 -5.80 -12.19
C LEU A 43 60.38 -6.66 -13.35
N SER A 44 60.95 -6.56 -14.56
CA SER A 44 60.54 -7.20 -15.85
C SER A 44 61.28 -8.55 -16.13
N PRO A 45 61.31 -9.16 -17.36
CA PRO A 45 60.57 -8.97 -18.65
C PRO A 45 59.96 -10.29 -19.25
N VAL A 46 59.48 -10.39 -20.51
CA VAL A 46 60.24 -10.84 -21.73
C VAL A 46 59.34 -10.88 -23.01
N ILE A 47 59.85 -10.35 -24.16
CA ILE A 47 59.51 -10.61 -25.61
C ILE A 47 58.02 -10.47 -26.09
N ALA A 48 57.57 -9.68 -27.09
CA ALA A 48 58.02 -9.22 -28.44
C ALA A 48 57.65 -10.19 -29.62
N VAL A 49 57.25 -9.80 -30.86
CA VAL A 49 57.00 -8.47 -31.52
C VAL A 49 56.09 -8.64 -32.80
N PRO A 50 55.39 -7.59 -33.32
CA PRO A 50 54.52 -7.57 -34.54
C PRO A 50 55.26 -6.96 -35.77
N PRO A 51 54.68 -6.30 -36.85
CA PRO A 51 53.29 -6.08 -37.33
C PRO A 51 53.04 -6.22 -38.87
N LYS A 52 51.78 -6.00 -39.34
CA LYS A 52 51.35 -5.40 -40.64
C LYS A 52 49.83 -5.07 -40.57
N HIS A 53 49.29 -3.86 -40.79
CA HIS A 53 49.32 -2.92 -41.96
C HIS A 53 48.64 -3.53 -43.21
N VAL A 54 47.71 -2.89 -43.94
CA VAL A 54 47.55 -1.48 -44.45
C VAL A 54 46.01 -1.16 -44.52
N GLU A 55 45.47 0.04 -44.17
CA GLU A 55 45.00 1.19 -45.03
C GLU A 55 44.26 0.78 -46.36
N VAL A 56 43.38 1.52 -47.09
CA VAL A 56 42.71 2.86 -47.14
C VAL A 56 41.63 2.75 -48.27
N SER A 57 40.52 3.50 -48.47
CA SER A 57 39.72 4.55 -47.78
C SER A 57 38.35 4.73 -48.53
N ASP A 58 37.60 5.78 -48.18
CA ASP A 58 36.65 6.58 -49.01
C ASP A 58 35.19 6.12 -49.27
N ASP A 59 34.27 6.96 -48.80
CA ASP A 59 32.83 7.17 -49.14
C ASP A 59 32.75 8.13 -50.38
N PRO A 60 31.68 8.20 -51.24
CA PRO A 60 30.40 8.82 -50.86
C PRO A 60 29.08 8.44 -51.63
N LEU A 61 27.93 8.78 -51.02
CA LEU A 61 26.66 9.38 -51.58
C LEU A 61 26.30 9.16 -53.09
N GLU A 62 25.06 8.80 -53.51
CA GLU A 62 23.79 9.56 -53.30
C GLU A 62 22.49 8.83 -53.80
N ARG A 63 21.34 9.14 -53.17
CA ARG A 63 19.94 9.36 -53.69
C ARG A 63 19.20 8.50 -54.77
N ILE A 64 17.97 8.09 -54.37
CA ILE A 64 16.62 8.35 -55.01
C ILE A 64 15.91 7.33 -55.96
N THR A 65 14.63 7.05 -55.60
CA THR A 65 13.48 6.42 -56.35
C THR A 65 13.52 4.97 -56.85
N GLY A 66 12.36 4.28 -56.74
CA GLY A 66 12.01 3.03 -57.44
C GLY A 66 11.07 3.26 -58.64
N PRO A 67 10.57 2.20 -59.32
CA PRO A 67 9.18 1.76 -59.04
C PRO A 67 8.88 0.25 -59.23
N GLN A 68 7.64 -0.15 -58.88
CA GLN A 68 6.93 -1.40 -59.26
C GLN A 68 6.24 -1.22 -60.66
N PRO A 69 5.62 -2.24 -61.36
CA PRO A 69 4.70 -3.26 -60.80
C PRO A 69 4.50 -4.63 -61.54
N ALA A 70 3.57 -5.45 -60.99
CA ALA A 70 2.60 -6.38 -61.67
C ALA A 70 3.07 -7.77 -62.24
N VAL A 71 2.55 -8.92 -61.72
CA VAL A 71 1.40 -9.79 -62.20
C VAL A 71 1.82 -10.76 -63.33
N PRO A 72 1.31 -12.04 -63.49
CA PRO A 72 0.13 -12.78 -62.92
C PRO A 72 0.55 -14.11 -62.17
N GLN A 73 -0.22 -15.19 -61.84
CA GLN A 73 -1.64 -15.65 -61.69
C GLN A 73 -1.64 -16.89 -60.72
N CYS A 74 -2.71 -17.38 -60.04
CA CYS A 74 -3.89 -18.22 -60.43
C CYS A 74 -3.58 -19.54 -61.18
N LEU A 75 -4.19 -20.72 -60.91
CA LEU A 75 -5.17 -21.19 -59.91
C LEU A 75 -5.13 -22.75 -59.81
N ASP A 76 -5.72 -23.38 -58.77
CA ASP A 76 -6.68 -24.53 -58.84
C ASP A 76 -6.74 -25.44 -57.58
N THR A 77 -7.96 -25.90 -57.25
CA THR A 77 -8.40 -26.82 -56.16
C THR A 77 -9.68 -27.58 -56.61
N PRO A 78 -10.24 -28.58 -55.86
CA PRO A 78 -9.80 -29.28 -54.64
C PRO A 78 -9.43 -30.78 -54.97
N PRO A 79 -10.12 -31.93 -54.68
CA PRO A 79 -11.19 -32.34 -53.74
C PRO A 79 -11.00 -33.73 -53.03
N SER A 80 -12.09 -34.37 -52.54
CA SER A 80 -12.11 -35.67 -51.85
C SER A 80 -13.46 -36.46 -51.93
N GLU A 81 -13.50 -37.76 -51.54
CA GLU A 81 -14.66 -38.60 -51.06
C GLU A 81 -14.20 -39.97 -50.40
N ALA A 82 -15.06 -40.76 -49.67
CA ALA A 82 -14.69 -41.86 -48.71
C ALA A 82 -15.46 -43.24 -48.86
N PRO A 83 -16.07 -44.03 -47.89
CA PRO A 83 -16.43 -43.90 -46.43
C PRO A 83 -16.23 -45.15 -45.46
N ILE A 84 -16.77 -45.09 -44.20
CA ILE A 84 -17.39 -46.14 -43.28
C ILE A 84 -16.56 -47.38 -42.82
N ALA A 85 -16.35 -47.75 -41.52
CA ALA A 85 -17.18 -48.03 -40.30
C ALA A 85 -17.73 -49.51 -40.22
N PRO A 86 -18.18 -50.13 -39.07
CA PRO A 86 -18.53 -49.63 -37.71
C PRO A 86 -18.09 -50.54 -36.48
N GLU A 87 -18.90 -50.56 -35.38
CA GLU A 87 -18.89 -51.35 -34.10
C GLU A 87 -18.15 -50.79 -32.84
N GLU A 88 -18.55 -51.04 -31.56
CA GLU A 88 -19.87 -50.95 -30.86
C GLU A 88 -19.69 -50.90 -29.29
N TYR A 89 -20.73 -50.50 -28.52
CA TYR A 89 -20.93 -50.57 -27.03
C TYR A 89 -20.03 -49.75 -26.05
N GLY A 90 -20.59 -49.31 -24.89
CA GLY A 90 -19.74 -48.90 -23.73
C GLY A 90 -20.23 -47.95 -22.60
N ASN A 91 -21.47 -47.99 -22.12
CA ASN A 91 -22.00 -47.43 -20.84
C ASN A 91 -21.29 -46.27 -20.08
N GLU A 92 -22.01 -45.15 -19.98
CA GLU A 92 -22.45 -44.50 -18.72
C GLU A 92 -22.13 -45.25 -17.39
N TYR A 93 -20.94 -45.11 -16.77
CA TYR A 93 -20.68 -45.65 -15.41
C TYR A 93 -19.44 -45.12 -14.63
N VAL A 94 -19.25 -43.79 -14.49
CA VAL A 94 -18.05 -43.24 -13.78
C VAL A 94 -18.36 -42.32 -12.58
N VAL A 95 -19.46 -41.55 -12.59
CA VAL A 95 -19.69 -40.48 -11.60
C VAL A 95 -19.97 -40.98 -10.17
N GLU A 96 -20.51 -42.18 -10.00
CA GLU A 96 -20.76 -42.73 -8.65
C GLU A 96 -19.52 -43.27 -7.93
N HIS A 97 -18.43 -43.58 -8.65
CA HIS A 97 -17.33 -44.39 -8.09
C HIS A 97 -16.32 -43.58 -7.26
N THR A 98 -16.33 -42.25 -7.34
CA THR A 98 -15.48 -41.36 -6.55
C THR A 98 -16.01 -41.16 -5.13
N VAL A 99 -17.33 -41.09 -4.94
CA VAL A 99 -17.95 -40.83 -3.62
C VAL A 99 -17.73 -42.00 -2.66
N LYS A 100 -17.80 -43.25 -3.13
CA LYS A 100 -17.48 -44.44 -2.31
C LYS A 100 -15.98 -44.58 -1.98
N SER A 101 -15.09 -44.01 -2.81
CA SER A 101 -13.64 -44.09 -2.61
C SER A 101 -13.18 -43.35 -1.34
N LEU A 102 -13.79 -42.20 -1.05
CA LEU A 102 -13.44 -41.37 0.10
C LEU A 102 -13.84 -42.01 1.45
N THR A 103 -14.96 -42.72 1.51
CA THR A 103 -15.41 -43.40 2.73
C THR A 103 -14.54 -44.61 3.09
N GLU A 104 -14.08 -45.36 2.08
CA GLU A 104 -13.22 -46.54 2.29
C GLU A 104 -11.78 -46.14 2.67
N ALA A 105 -11.28 -45.01 2.17
CA ALA A 105 -10.00 -44.44 2.58
C ALA A 105 -10.01 -44.06 4.08
N ALA A 106 -11.08 -43.40 4.56
CA ALA A 106 -11.25 -43.08 5.97
C ALA A 106 -11.30 -44.33 6.86
N ARG A 107 -11.91 -45.42 6.38
CA ARG A 107 -11.94 -46.71 7.10
C ARG A 107 -10.54 -47.32 7.26
N ARG A 108 -9.71 -47.32 6.22
CA ARG A 108 -8.38 -47.95 6.26
C ARG A 108 -7.38 -47.26 7.19
N ILE A 109 -7.54 -45.95 7.43
CA ILE A 109 -6.73 -45.22 8.42
C ILE A 109 -7.06 -45.70 9.85
N ALA A 110 -8.30 -46.11 10.14
CA ALA A 110 -8.71 -46.62 11.45
C ALA A 110 -8.24 -48.05 11.77
N GLU A 111 -7.79 -48.83 10.77
CA GLU A 111 -7.36 -50.23 10.94
C GLU A 111 -5.84 -50.39 11.14
N ILE A 112 -5.03 -49.36 10.88
CA ILE A 112 -3.55 -49.43 10.93
C ILE A 112 -2.97 -49.29 12.36
N GLU A 113 -3.72 -48.74 13.33
CA GLU A 113 -3.20 -48.46 14.68
C GLU A 113 -3.42 -49.58 15.72
N GLN A 114 -3.96 -50.74 15.34
CA GLN A 114 -4.06 -51.93 16.22
C GLN A 114 -2.87 -52.89 16.06
N GLY A 115 -1.64 -52.36 16.11
CA GLY A 115 -0.44 -53.07 15.63
C GLY A 115 0.58 -53.57 16.66
N ASN A 116 0.75 -52.96 17.84
CA ASN A 116 1.81 -53.41 18.78
C ASN A 116 1.54 -53.09 20.26
N ARG A 117 1.80 -54.04 21.16
CA ARG A 117 1.53 -53.93 22.61
C ARG A 117 2.82 -53.90 23.44
N ARG A 118 2.97 -52.88 24.30
CA ARG A 118 3.57 -52.99 25.65
C ARG A 118 3.01 -51.85 26.53
N MET A 119 2.72 -52.16 27.80
CA MET A 119 2.01 -51.25 28.72
C MET A 119 2.98 -50.52 29.67
N LEU A 120 2.55 -49.35 30.21
CA LEU A 120 2.31 -49.19 31.66
C LEU A 120 1.58 -47.88 32.04
N HIS A 121 0.40 -48.03 32.65
CA HIS A 121 -0.24 -47.19 33.68
C HIS A 121 -0.03 -45.65 33.74
N ALA A 122 -1.00 -44.94 33.16
CA ALA A 122 -1.89 -43.95 33.81
C ALA A 122 -1.34 -42.81 34.71
N SER A 123 -1.76 -41.58 34.37
CA SER A 123 -2.10 -40.50 35.31
C SER A 123 -3.30 -39.71 34.75
N ARG A 124 -4.15 -39.15 35.61
CA ARG A 124 -5.39 -38.45 35.20
C ARG A 124 -5.18 -36.94 35.06
N LEU A 125 -5.72 -36.35 33.98
CA LEU A 125 -6.67 -35.23 34.01
C LEU A 125 -7.15 -34.96 32.56
N SER A 126 -8.43 -34.61 32.39
CA SER A 126 -9.09 -34.51 31.08
C SER A 126 -9.78 -33.15 30.89
N PRO A 127 -9.61 -32.47 29.74
CA PRO A 127 -10.36 -31.25 29.44
C PRO A 127 -11.80 -31.55 29.02
N ILE A 128 -12.69 -30.59 29.25
CA ILE A 128 -14.08 -30.60 28.77
C ILE A 128 -14.12 -30.15 27.29
N ARG A 129 -15.06 -30.68 26.51
CA ARG A 129 -15.42 -30.16 25.18
C ARG A 129 -16.92 -29.92 25.05
N ASP A 130 -17.24 -28.90 24.27
CA ASP A 130 -18.61 -28.45 23.93
C ASP A 130 -19.34 -29.48 23.06
N ILE A 131 -20.68 -29.49 23.14
CA ILE A 131 -21.57 -30.40 22.38
C ILE A 131 -22.73 -29.58 21.78
N SER A 132 -22.47 -28.89 20.68
CA SER A 132 -23.42 -27.98 20.03
C SER A 132 -23.43 -28.10 18.50
N ALA A 133 -23.28 -29.33 17.98
CA ALA A 133 -23.36 -29.63 16.56
C ALA A 133 -23.93 -31.03 16.28
N ASP A 134 -25.27 -31.16 16.26
CA ASP A 134 -25.94 -32.30 15.62
C ASP A 134 -27.38 -31.97 15.18
N ILE A 135 -27.94 -32.81 14.29
CA ILE A 135 -29.28 -32.76 13.66
C ILE A 135 -29.44 -31.77 12.47
N GLN A 136 -29.66 -32.35 11.30
CA GLN A 136 -30.01 -31.68 10.04
C GLN A 136 -31.54 -31.56 9.82
N ARG A 137 -31.94 -30.76 8.82
CA ARG A 137 -33.31 -30.72 8.25
C ARG A 137 -33.50 -31.94 7.30
N ASN A 138 -34.68 -32.31 6.77
CA ASN A 138 -35.92 -31.56 6.54
C ASN A 138 -37.11 -32.52 6.22
N SER A 139 -38.37 -32.06 6.30
CA SER A 139 -39.45 -32.18 5.26
C SER A 139 -40.91 -32.39 5.76
N THR A 140 -41.77 -31.37 5.54
CA THR A 140 -43.23 -31.43 5.17
C THR A 140 -44.30 -32.09 6.08
N PRO A 141 -45.63 -31.78 5.94
CA PRO A 141 -46.32 -30.65 5.28
C PRO A 141 -47.42 -29.94 6.15
N LEU A 142 -48.16 -28.99 5.57
CA LEU A 142 -49.30 -28.22 6.15
C LEU A 142 -50.71 -28.78 5.77
N PRO A 143 -51.72 -28.63 6.64
CA PRO A 143 -52.94 -27.82 6.35
C PRO A 143 -53.43 -27.00 7.58
N GLN A 144 -53.91 -25.73 7.53
CA GLN A 144 -55.09 -25.09 6.89
C GLN A 144 -56.44 -25.15 7.68
N ILE A 145 -57.00 -23.96 8.01
CA ILE A 145 -58.42 -23.64 8.41
C ILE A 145 -58.80 -24.05 9.87
N SER A 146 -59.56 -23.31 10.71
CA SER A 146 -60.67 -22.34 10.49
C SER A 146 -60.79 -21.19 11.53
N LYS A 147 -61.75 -20.27 11.34
CA LYS A 147 -62.22 -19.22 12.29
C LYS A 147 -63.69 -19.41 12.69
N LYS A 148 -64.03 -19.15 13.98
CA LYS A 148 -65.29 -18.58 14.56
C LYS A 148 -65.34 -18.98 16.06
N SER A 149 -65.49 -18.11 17.06
CA SER A 149 -66.46 -17.03 17.39
C SER A 149 -67.66 -17.49 18.24
N SER A 150 -67.57 -17.26 19.55
CA SER A 150 -68.70 -17.13 20.49
C SER A 150 -68.22 -16.34 21.73
N ALA A 151 -69.14 -15.67 22.43
CA ALA A 151 -68.83 -14.84 23.59
C ALA A 151 -69.18 -15.55 24.91
N GLU A 152 -68.91 -14.86 26.02
CA GLU A 152 -69.50 -15.08 27.37
C GLU A 152 -69.34 -16.48 28.00
N GLN A 153 -68.36 -16.59 28.91
CA GLN A 153 -68.77 -16.75 30.31
C GLN A 153 -67.74 -16.14 31.28
N GLU A 154 -68.24 -15.57 32.37
CA GLU A 154 -67.49 -14.88 33.42
C GLU A 154 -67.59 -15.67 34.73
N LYS A 155 -66.59 -15.55 35.62
CA LYS A 155 -66.48 -16.24 36.93
C LYS A 155 -66.26 -17.77 36.80
N ASP A 156 -65.40 -18.41 37.59
CA ASP A 156 -65.41 -18.31 39.05
C ASP A 156 -64.04 -18.37 39.76
N LEU A 157 -64.05 -17.96 41.04
CA LEU A 157 -63.03 -18.03 42.10
C LEU A 157 -61.56 -18.40 41.73
N GLY A 158 -60.66 -17.42 41.86
CA GLY A 158 -59.23 -17.67 42.01
C GLY A 158 -58.81 -17.98 43.46
N LYS A 159 -57.61 -18.55 43.65
CA LYS A 159 -56.93 -18.61 44.97
C LYS A 159 -55.40 -18.77 44.87
N HIS A 160 -54.70 -17.81 45.50
CA HIS A 160 -53.27 -17.80 45.86
C HIS A 160 -52.21 -18.13 44.80
N ILE A 161 -51.69 -17.06 44.19
CA ILE A 161 -50.23 -16.85 44.07
C ILE A 161 -49.88 -15.72 45.06
N PRO A 162 -48.83 -15.82 45.90
CA PRO A 162 -48.40 -14.72 46.78
C PRO A 162 -47.61 -13.62 46.05
N ASP A 163 -47.87 -12.36 46.37
CA ASP A 163 -47.23 -11.20 45.75
C ASP A 163 -45.80 -10.93 46.25
N HIS A 164 -44.87 -10.76 45.31
CA HIS A 164 -43.65 -9.95 45.46
C HIS A 164 -43.37 -9.23 44.12
N TRP A 165 -42.47 -8.24 44.11
CA TRP A 165 -42.16 -7.34 42.98
C TRP A 165 -43.30 -6.36 42.56
N PRO A 166 -43.59 -5.34 43.39
CA PRO A 166 -44.20 -4.10 42.90
C PRO A 166 -43.26 -3.35 41.93
N TRP A 167 -43.74 -2.22 41.38
CA TRP A 167 -43.04 -1.29 40.47
C TRP A 167 -43.02 -1.63 38.97
N LEU A 168 -44.00 -2.39 38.48
CA LEU A 168 -44.37 -2.41 37.05
C LEU A 168 -45.88 -2.24 36.86
N GLN A 169 -46.35 -0.98 36.90
CA GLN A 169 -47.58 -0.55 36.26
C GLN A 169 -47.31 0.75 35.48
N PRO A 170 -47.72 0.85 34.21
CA PRO A 170 -47.78 2.12 33.50
C PRO A 170 -49.13 2.82 33.80
N ASP A 171 -49.11 4.15 33.80
CA ASP A 171 -50.09 5.04 33.16
C ASP A 171 -49.55 6.49 33.29
N GLY A 172 -50.17 7.47 32.61
CA GLY A 172 -49.56 8.78 32.34
C GLY A 172 -50.29 10.01 32.89
N ASP A 173 -50.09 11.11 32.16
CA ASP A 173 -50.73 12.43 32.24
C ASP A 173 -50.36 13.40 33.41
N SER A 174 -49.64 14.46 32.99
CA SER A 174 -49.71 15.88 33.41
C SER A 174 -49.36 16.36 34.84
N ASP A 175 -48.40 17.29 34.84
CA ASP A 175 -48.34 18.57 35.58
C ASP A 175 -47.81 18.70 37.03
N GLU A 176 -46.97 19.74 37.17
CA GLU A 176 -46.58 20.54 38.35
C GLU A 176 -46.16 19.85 39.68
N SER A 177 -44.84 19.81 39.95
CA SER A 177 -44.18 20.67 40.96
C SER A 177 -42.67 20.36 41.12
N GLU A 178 -41.91 21.33 41.66
CA GLU A 178 -40.47 21.21 41.95
C GLU A 178 -40.23 20.70 43.39
N ASP A 179 -39.30 19.74 43.61
CA ASP A 179 -38.47 19.72 44.83
C ASP A 179 -37.24 18.77 44.73
N ASP A 180 -36.11 19.18 45.33
CA ASP A 180 -34.80 18.52 45.21
C ASP A 180 -34.64 17.27 46.10
N THR A 181 -34.46 16.07 45.52
CA THR A 181 -34.31 14.81 46.32
C THR A 181 -33.26 13.79 45.84
N TRP A 182 -32.37 14.13 44.91
CA TRP A 182 -31.36 13.18 44.35
C TRP A 182 -29.88 13.54 44.59
N SER A 183 -29.59 14.44 45.54
CA SER A 183 -28.23 14.90 45.86
C SER A 183 -27.42 14.02 46.83
N ASN A 184 -27.99 12.96 47.41
CA ASN A 184 -27.32 12.16 48.45
C ASN A 184 -27.69 10.67 48.44
N ARG A 185 -27.24 9.93 47.42
CA ARG A 185 -27.32 8.46 47.40
C ARG A 185 -26.04 7.85 46.83
N THR A 186 -25.29 7.15 47.66
CA THR A 186 -24.07 6.42 47.28
C THR A 186 -24.39 5.21 46.40
N ASP A 187 -23.48 4.92 45.46
CA ASP A 187 -23.57 3.76 44.56
C ASP A 187 -23.52 2.43 45.35
N PRO A 188 -24.54 1.56 45.27
CA PRO A 188 -24.56 0.27 45.97
C PRO A 188 -23.50 -0.73 45.47
N LEU A 189 -22.78 -0.47 44.39
CA LEU A 189 -21.64 -1.27 43.93
C LEU A 189 -20.34 -0.94 44.66
N MET A 190 -20.22 0.25 45.27
CA MET A 190 -19.03 0.67 46.03
C MET A 190 -18.99 0.13 47.47
N ALA A 191 -20.05 -0.55 47.93
CA ALA A 191 -20.24 -0.94 49.34
C ALA A 191 -20.00 -2.43 49.65
N ARG A 192 -19.19 -3.15 48.83
CA ARG A 192 -18.91 -4.58 49.02
C ARG A 192 -17.53 -4.82 49.64
N HIS A 193 -17.51 -5.36 50.87
CA HIS A 193 -16.29 -5.88 51.50
C HIS A 193 -16.01 -7.31 51.00
N PHE A 194 -14.75 -7.66 50.79
CA PHE A 194 -14.34 -9.05 50.56
C PHE A 194 -14.26 -9.78 51.91
N PRO A 195 -14.87 -10.96 52.08
CA PRO A 195 -14.89 -11.67 53.36
C PRO A 195 -13.47 -12.05 53.79
N ASN A 196 -13.20 -11.95 55.09
CA ASN A 196 -11.91 -12.35 55.65
C ASN A 196 -11.81 -13.88 55.80
N SER A 197 -10.61 -14.40 56.07
CA SER A 197 -10.37 -15.86 56.12
C SER A 197 -11.18 -16.61 57.18
N ALA A 198 -11.62 -15.96 58.26
CA ALA A 198 -12.50 -16.56 59.26
C ALA A 198 -13.98 -16.55 58.85
N GLU A 199 -14.38 -15.64 57.96
CA GLU A 199 -15.71 -15.64 57.34
C GLU A 199 -15.79 -16.69 56.22
N ILE A 200 -14.73 -16.81 55.41
CA ILE A 200 -14.62 -17.86 54.38
C ILE A 200 -14.71 -19.24 55.04
N ALA A 201 -13.96 -19.51 56.11
CA ALA A 201 -14.01 -20.77 56.83
C ALA A 201 -15.40 -21.10 57.43
N ARG A 202 -16.21 -20.08 57.78
CA ARG A 202 -17.60 -20.27 58.21
C ARG A 202 -18.54 -20.63 57.05
N ILE A 203 -18.36 -19.98 55.90
CA ILE A 203 -19.13 -20.26 54.69
C ILE A 203 -18.84 -21.71 54.21
N GLU A 204 -17.58 -22.13 54.26
CA GLU A 204 -17.13 -23.47 53.90
C GLU A 204 -17.65 -24.56 54.88
N GLU A 205 -17.68 -24.28 56.19
CA GLU A 205 -18.31 -25.13 57.22
C GLU A 205 -19.84 -25.27 57.02
N ASP A 206 -20.56 -24.20 56.68
CA ASP A 206 -22.00 -24.26 56.42
C ASP A 206 -22.34 -24.88 55.05
N ASP A 207 -21.49 -24.76 54.03
CA ASP A 207 -21.62 -25.53 52.78
C ASP A 207 -21.33 -27.02 52.98
N TRP A 208 -20.35 -27.38 53.82
CA TRP A 208 -20.13 -28.77 54.22
C TRP A 208 -21.36 -29.36 54.92
N ARG A 209 -22.04 -28.57 55.77
CA ARG A 209 -23.30 -28.96 56.42
C ARG A 209 -24.46 -29.12 55.43
N ARG A 210 -24.55 -28.28 54.40
CA ARG A 210 -25.52 -28.45 53.31
C ARG A 210 -25.25 -29.72 52.50
N ALA A 211 -24.02 -29.96 52.08
CA ALA A 211 -23.64 -31.16 51.33
C ALA A 211 -23.93 -32.48 52.10
N VAL A 212 -23.77 -32.47 53.42
CA VAL A 212 -24.14 -33.60 54.30
C VAL A 212 -25.66 -33.74 54.44
N ALA A 213 -26.42 -32.64 54.49
CA ALA A 213 -27.88 -32.67 54.55
C ALA A 213 -28.53 -33.16 53.24
N GLU A 214 -27.89 -32.93 52.09
CA GLU A 214 -28.36 -33.35 50.76
C GLU A 214 -28.00 -34.82 50.41
N GLY A 215 -27.40 -35.57 51.34
CA GLY A 215 -27.33 -37.03 51.27
C GLY A 215 -26.16 -37.62 50.48
N LEU A 216 -25.11 -36.84 50.18
CA LEU A 216 -23.90 -37.33 49.50
C LEU A 216 -22.99 -38.17 50.43
N VAL A 217 -23.40 -39.41 50.70
CA VAL A 217 -22.66 -40.34 51.55
C VAL A 217 -21.37 -40.83 50.88
N THR A 218 -20.22 -40.45 51.42
CA THR A 218 -18.91 -41.02 51.06
C THR A 218 -18.56 -42.23 51.95
N LEU A 219 -18.16 -43.35 51.33
CA LEU A 219 -17.80 -44.58 52.03
C LEU A 219 -16.35 -44.52 52.58
N PRO A 220 -16.12 -44.80 53.88
CA PRO A 220 -14.77 -44.82 54.45
C PRO A 220 -14.04 -46.13 54.14
N LEU A 221 -12.75 -46.03 53.79
CA LEU A 221 -11.86 -47.18 53.59
C LEU A 221 -11.23 -47.62 54.93
N THR A 222 -11.23 -48.93 55.19
CA THR A 222 -10.69 -49.51 56.43
C THR A 222 -9.19 -49.85 56.31
N PRO A 223 -8.39 -49.65 57.38
CA PRO A 223 -6.97 -49.97 57.37
C PRO A 223 -6.72 -51.46 57.61
N GLN A 224 -6.08 -52.14 56.66
CA GLN A 224 -5.60 -53.52 56.83
C GLN A 224 -4.13 -53.56 57.25
N LEU A 225 -3.83 -54.29 58.34
CA LEU A 225 -2.50 -54.43 58.91
C LEU A 225 -1.66 -55.46 58.14
N VAL A 226 -0.63 -55.00 57.42
CA VAL A 226 0.36 -55.87 56.75
C VAL A 226 1.70 -55.84 57.50
N LYS A 227 2.29 -57.02 57.70
CA LYS A 227 3.50 -57.21 58.53
C LYS A 227 4.77 -56.67 57.85
N ARG A 228 5.65 -56.07 58.65
CA ARG A 228 6.82 -55.29 58.21
C ARG A 228 8.10 -56.13 58.13
N ALA A 229 8.51 -56.53 56.93
CA ALA A 229 9.86 -57.06 56.68
C ALA A 229 10.88 -55.90 56.55
N LYS A 230 12.10 -56.07 57.08
CA LYS A 230 13.18 -55.06 57.01
C LYS A 230 14.28 -55.51 56.05
N HIS A 231 14.59 -54.69 55.03
CA HIS A 231 15.79 -54.83 54.21
C HIS A 231 16.62 -53.52 54.26
N PRO A 232 17.83 -53.52 54.83
CA PRO A 232 18.53 -52.28 55.21
C PRO A 232 19.24 -51.53 54.07
N ARG A 233 19.28 -52.06 52.84
CA ARG A 233 20.07 -51.47 51.73
C ARG A 233 19.45 -50.23 51.06
N MET A 234 18.13 -50.00 51.19
CA MET A 234 17.44 -48.85 50.56
C MET A 234 17.81 -47.48 51.14
N HIS A 235 18.38 -47.42 52.36
CA HIS A 235 18.70 -46.13 52.99
C HIS A 235 19.87 -45.41 52.30
N MET A 236 20.84 -46.15 51.76
CA MET A 236 22.04 -45.56 51.14
C MET A 236 21.74 -45.00 49.74
N THR A 237 20.91 -45.69 48.94
CA THR A 237 20.46 -45.19 47.63
C THR A 237 19.58 -43.95 47.76
N PHE A 238 18.72 -43.89 48.77
CA PHE A 238 17.94 -42.69 49.08
C PHE A 238 18.83 -41.49 49.44
N VAL A 239 19.85 -41.67 50.28
CA VAL A 239 20.80 -40.59 50.63
C VAL A 239 21.57 -40.09 49.40
N VAL A 240 22.02 -40.97 48.51
CA VAL A 240 22.70 -40.56 47.26
C VAL A 240 21.77 -39.77 46.34
N LEU A 241 20.49 -40.17 46.20
CA LEU A 241 19.50 -39.42 45.43
C LEU A 241 19.18 -38.06 46.03
N VAL A 242 19.11 -37.95 47.37
CA VAL A 242 18.94 -36.66 48.07
C VAL A 242 20.15 -35.75 47.85
N ILE A 243 21.38 -36.28 47.89
CA ILE A 243 22.59 -35.49 47.59
C ILE A 243 22.59 -35.00 46.15
N LEU A 244 22.22 -35.84 45.17
CA LEU A 244 22.08 -35.42 43.77
C LEU A 244 21.00 -34.36 43.58
N ALA A 245 19.86 -34.48 44.27
CA ALA A 245 18.81 -33.45 44.25
C ALA A 245 19.27 -32.12 44.86
N ILE A 246 20.05 -32.15 45.96
CA ILE A 246 20.63 -30.94 46.56
C ILE A 246 21.64 -30.29 45.61
N ILE A 247 22.49 -31.08 44.93
CA ILE A 247 23.42 -30.57 43.90
C ILE A 247 22.63 -29.93 42.76
N ALA A 248 21.57 -30.58 42.27
CA ALA A 248 20.70 -30.02 41.23
C ALA A 248 20.06 -28.68 41.65
N PHE A 249 19.52 -28.58 42.87
CA PHE A 249 18.97 -27.33 43.40
C PHE A 249 20.04 -26.24 43.60
N VAL A 250 21.29 -26.60 43.91
CA VAL A 250 22.40 -25.64 43.97
C VAL A 250 22.81 -25.18 42.57
N THR A 251 22.80 -26.05 41.56
CA THR A 251 23.06 -25.65 40.17
C THR A 251 21.93 -24.81 39.57
N ASP A 252 20.65 -25.13 39.84
CA ASP A 252 19.52 -24.27 39.45
C ASP A 252 19.56 -22.94 40.20
N GLY A 253 19.85 -22.95 41.50
CA GLY A 253 20.06 -21.73 42.28
C GLY A 253 21.19 -20.86 41.73
N ALA A 254 22.28 -21.47 41.25
CA ALA A 254 23.38 -20.77 40.59
C ALA A 254 22.99 -20.25 39.19
N LEU A 255 22.25 -21.02 38.38
CA LEU A 255 21.76 -20.60 37.07
C LEU A 255 20.75 -19.45 37.18
N ILE A 256 19.83 -19.52 38.14
CA ILE A 256 18.91 -18.44 38.49
C ILE A 256 19.70 -17.23 39.00
N SER A 257 20.69 -17.43 39.87
CA SER A 257 21.55 -16.33 40.34
C SER A 257 22.29 -15.65 39.18
N VAL A 258 22.82 -16.40 38.21
CA VAL A 258 23.44 -15.85 36.99
C VAL A 258 22.41 -15.14 36.11
N ALA A 259 21.18 -15.66 35.99
CA ALA A 259 20.10 -15.02 35.22
C ALA A 259 19.58 -13.71 35.84
N PHE A 260 19.73 -13.53 37.16
CA PHE A 260 19.39 -12.29 37.89
C PHE A 260 20.58 -11.36 38.17
N LEU A 261 21.82 -11.85 38.10
CA LEU A 261 23.06 -11.07 38.29
C LEU A 261 23.78 -10.69 36.98
N HIS A 262 23.29 -11.13 35.81
CA HIS A 262 23.54 -10.36 34.61
C HIS A 262 23.01 -8.94 34.83
N PRO A 263 23.81 -7.89 34.62
CA PRO A 263 23.28 -6.55 34.57
C PRO A 263 22.35 -6.47 33.36
N ARG A 264 21.05 -6.65 33.60
CA ARG A 264 20.06 -5.92 32.81
C ARG A 264 20.48 -4.47 32.95
N HIS A 265 21.03 -3.89 31.89
CA HIS A 265 21.14 -2.45 31.79
C HIS A 265 19.70 -1.93 31.86
N SER A 266 19.29 -1.52 33.06
CA SER A 266 18.18 -0.61 33.23
C SER A 266 18.58 0.63 32.47
N VAL A 267 18.10 0.74 31.22
CA VAL A 267 18.24 1.94 30.41
C VAL A 267 17.83 3.08 31.32
N ASN A 268 18.74 4.03 31.56
CA ASN A 268 18.40 5.21 32.32
C ASN A 268 17.33 5.92 31.52
N VAL A 269 16.08 5.82 31.97
CA VAL A 269 14.96 6.54 31.36
C VAL A 269 15.19 8.01 31.65
N SER A 270 15.88 8.66 30.72
CA SER A 270 15.92 10.10 30.55
C SER A 270 14.51 10.65 30.73
N ASN A 271 14.34 11.69 31.54
CA ASN A 271 13.04 12.13 32.08
C ASN A 271 12.14 12.87 31.06
N GLY A 272 11.96 12.31 29.87
CA GLY A 272 11.14 12.81 28.78
C GLY A 272 10.94 11.73 27.70
N PRO A 273 9.99 11.92 26.79
CA PRO A 273 9.88 11.08 25.59
C PRO A 273 11.02 11.42 24.60
N PRO A 274 11.46 10.49 23.75
CA PRO A 274 12.47 10.75 22.71
C PRO A 274 12.16 12.01 21.90
N SER A 275 13.18 12.83 21.65
CA SER A 275 13.00 14.17 21.10
C SER A 275 14.17 14.57 20.19
N LEU A 276 13.83 14.99 18.98
CA LEU A 276 14.75 15.61 18.02
C LEU A 276 14.47 17.12 18.01
N THR A 277 15.49 17.97 18.16
CA THR A 277 15.34 19.42 18.01
C THR A 277 16.42 19.99 17.08
N LEU A 278 16.17 21.17 16.51
CA LEU A 278 17.01 21.79 15.49
C LEU A 278 17.56 23.12 16.01
N SER A 279 18.84 23.41 15.73
CA SER A 279 19.46 24.71 16.01
C SER A 279 18.87 25.84 15.16
N SER A 280 18.27 25.49 14.01
CA SER A 280 17.42 26.36 13.20
C SER A 280 16.37 25.53 12.48
N ASN A 281 15.11 25.95 12.51
CA ASN A 281 14.02 25.43 11.69
C ASN A 281 14.06 25.93 10.24
N VAL A 282 15.02 26.80 9.90
CA VAL A 282 15.19 27.42 8.57
C VAL A 282 16.63 27.30 8.12
N ALA A 283 16.86 26.83 6.89
CA ALA A 283 18.18 26.73 6.27
C ALA A 283 18.16 27.10 4.79
N ARG A 284 19.34 27.20 4.18
CA ARG A 284 19.56 27.31 2.74
C ARG A 284 20.48 26.19 2.28
N ILE A 285 20.39 25.84 1.00
CA ILE A 285 21.34 24.94 0.33
C ILE A 285 22.78 25.45 0.56
N GLY A 286 23.67 24.57 1.00
CA GLY A 286 25.04 24.86 1.41
C GLY A 286 25.24 25.25 2.87
N GLN A 287 24.18 25.26 3.72
CA GLN A 287 24.30 25.51 5.16
C GLN A 287 24.26 24.22 5.98
N THR A 288 24.92 24.24 7.14
CA THR A 288 24.84 23.18 8.14
C THR A 288 23.83 23.50 9.23
N VAL A 289 23.01 22.52 9.61
CA VAL A 289 22.07 22.61 10.75
C VAL A 289 22.55 21.64 11.83
N MET A 290 22.62 22.10 13.08
CA MET A 290 22.93 21.22 14.20
C MET A 290 21.63 20.58 14.70
N LEU A 291 21.63 19.25 14.78
CA LEU A 291 20.55 18.42 15.29
C LEU A 291 20.90 18.03 16.72
N HIS A 292 19.97 18.24 17.64
CA HIS A 292 20.07 17.82 19.02
C HIS A 292 19.13 16.66 19.26
N ILE A 293 19.69 15.47 19.47
CA ILE A 293 18.97 14.24 19.80
C ILE A 293 19.00 14.12 21.33
N HIS A 294 17.82 14.01 21.97
CA HIS A 294 17.69 13.87 23.42
C HIS A 294 16.59 12.87 23.78
N HIS A 295 16.73 12.29 24.98
CA HIS A 295 15.79 11.34 25.58
C HIS A 295 15.63 10.00 24.84
N PHE A 296 16.64 9.60 24.08
CA PHE A 296 16.75 8.28 23.46
C PHE A 296 17.33 7.25 24.43
N SER A 297 17.33 5.96 24.06
CA SER A 297 17.89 4.93 24.93
C SER A 297 19.41 5.05 25.05
N SER A 298 19.95 4.92 26.26
CA SER A 298 21.39 5.03 26.51
C SER A 298 22.19 3.96 25.76
N PHE A 299 23.28 4.36 25.08
CA PHE A 299 24.17 3.50 24.29
C PHE A 299 23.57 2.81 23.05
N THR A 300 22.36 3.18 22.61
CA THR A 300 21.77 2.62 21.37
C THR A 300 22.31 3.34 20.12
N HIS A 301 21.80 2.94 18.95
CA HIS A 301 22.05 3.66 17.70
C HIS A 301 20.75 4.23 17.17
N VAL A 302 20.82 5.50 16.77
CA VAL A 302 19.73 6.25 16.15
C VAL A 302 20.07 6.50 14.69
N TYR A 303 19.12 6.24 13.81
CA TYR A 303 19.24 6.45 12.38
C TYR A 303 18.46 7.69 11.95
N LEU A 304 19.05 8.52 11.09
CA LEU A 304 18.42 9.73 10.55
C LEU A 304 17.98 9.59 9.10
N THR A 305 16.74 9.97 8.83
CA THR A 305 16.21 10.19 7.48
C THR A 305 15.57 11.56 7.34
N HIS A 306 15.27 11.96 6.11
CA HIS A 306 14.29 12.99 5.81
C HIS A 306 13.23 12.50 4.81
N ASP A 307 12.09 13.17 4.81
CA ASP A 307 11.03 13.13 3.78
C ASP A 307 10.56 11.74 3.35
N ILE A 308 10.49 10.79 4.29
CA ILE A 308 10.33 9.36 4.04
C ILE A 308 11.60 8.78 3.41
N GLN A 309 12.42 8.17 4.27
CA GLN A 309 13.48 7.24 3.88
C GLN A 309 14.63 7.85 3.06
N GLU A 310 14.75 9.17 2.88
CA GLU A 310 15.94 9.78 2.26
C GLU A 310 17.05 10.00 3.29
N SER A 311 18.32 9.75 2.94
CA SER A 311 19.43 9.77 3.91
C SER A 311 19.99 11.18 4.15
N VAL A 312 19.99 11.61 5.40
CA VAL A 312 20.67 12.86 5.80
C VAL A 312 22.19 12.75 5.60
N GLN A 313 22.79 13.70 4.86
CA GLN A 313 24.24 13.86 4.84
C GLN A 313 24.72 14.56 6.13
N LEU A 314 25.58 13.91 6.91
CA LEU A 314 26.20 14.49 8.10
C LEU A 314 27.67 14.84 7.82
N THR A 315 28.14 15.98 8.33
CA THR A 315 29.56 16.38 8.18
C THR A 315 30.53 15.47 8.93
N GLY A 316 30.02 14.56 9.77
CA GLY A 316 30.79 13.55 10.51
C GLY A 316 30.78 12.14 9.89
N GLY A 317 30.07 11.91 8.78
CA GLY A 317 29.97 10.61 8.12
C GLY A 317 28.54 10.07 8.03
N SER A 318 28.34 8.81 8.43
CA SER A 318 27.05 8.09 8.29
C SER A 318 25.91 8.72 9.07
N ALA A 319 24.69 8.63 8.54
CA ALA A 319 23.43 8.95 9.21
C ALA A 319 23.10 8.04 10.41
N LEU A 320 23.92 7.00 10.66
CA LEU A 320 23.87 6.17 11.86
C LEU A 320 24.67 6.82 13.01
N ILE A 321 23.95 7.23 14.06
CA ILE A 321 24.50 7.96 15.22
C ILE A 321 24.50 7.05 16.44
N LYS A 322 25.61 7.04 17.18
CA LYS A 322 25.69 6.35 18.48
C LYS A 322 25.29 7.30 19.61
N ILE A 323 24.35 6.87 20.45
CA ILE A 323 23.83 7.64 21.59
C ILE A 323 24.74 7.48 22.81
N ASP A 324 24.84 8.54 23.62
CA ASP A 324 25.66 8.56 24.84
C ASP A 324 25.02 7.81 26.03
N SER A 325 25.61 7.93 27.22
CA SER A 325 25.09 7.36 28.48
C SER A 325 23.82 8.02 29.00
N ASN A 326 23.47 9.21 28.48
CA ASN A 326 22.41 10.09 28.95
C ASN A 326 21.21 10.11 27.99
N GLY A 327 21.25 9.33 26.92
CA GLY A 327 20.21 9.30 25.89
C GLY A 327 20.28 10.47 24.90
N SER A 328 21.46 11.06 24.69
CA SER A 328 21.66 12.22 23.82
C SER A 328 22.79 12.07 22.78
N ALA A 329 22.72 12.86 21.72
CA ALA A 329 23.78 13.10 20.75
C ALA A 329 23.57 14.42 19.99
N ASP A 330 24.64 15.17 19.73
CA ASP A 330 24.62 16.37 18.88
C ASP A 330 25.36 16.08 17.55
N VAL A 331 24.75 16.40 16.41
CA VAL A 331 25.35 16.19 15.08
C VAL A 331 25.10 17.35 14.12
N ASN A 332 25.97 17.53 13.13
CA ASN A 332 25.82 18.55 12.09
C ASN A 332 25.38 17.92 10.77
N MET A 333 24.11 18.18 10.40
CA MET A 333 23.55 17.94 9.07
C MET A 333 24.06 18.97 8.09
N LEU A 334 24.36 18.54 6.86
CA LEU A 334 24.54 19.42 5.71
C LEU A 334 23.26 19.45 4.87
N VAL A 335 22.72 20.64 4.61
CA VAL A 335 21.71 20.83 3.56
C VAL A 335 22.46 20.98 2.24
N ASP A 336 22.56 19.89 1.48
CA ASP A 336 23.20 19.90 0.15
C ASP A 336 22.19 20.24 -0.98
N ALA A 337 22.51 19.84 -2.22
CA ALA A 337 21.75 20.17 -3.43
C ALA A 337 20.65 19.15 -3.80
N THR A 338 20.49 18.03 -3.09
CA THR A 338 19.32 17.15 -3.25
C THR A 338 18.05 17.77 -2.65
N TRP A 339 18.22 18.56 -1.58
CA TRP A 339 17.16 19.27 -0.87
C TRP A 339 16.47 20.27 -1.80
N THR A 340 15.18 20.04 -2.06
CA THR A 340 14.34 20.99 -2.80
C THR A 340 13.93 22.19 -1.90
N PRO A 341 13.48 23.32 -2.47
CA PRO A 341 12.87 24.38 -1.66
C PRO A 341 11.50 23.93 -1.15
N GLY A 342 11.27 23.97 0.16
CA GLY A 342 10.05 23.43 0.76
C GLY A 342 10.06 23.37 2.29
N TYR A 343 9.10 22.63 2.84
CA TYR A 343 9.12 22.13 4.22
C TYR A 343 9.43 20.63 4.17
N HIS A 344 10.37 20.22 5.01
CA HIS A 344 10.91 18.86 5.04
C HIS A 344 10.78 18.30 6.44
N THR A 345 10.57 16.98 6.56
CA THR A 345 10.49 16.31 7.86
C THR A 345 11.69 15.41 8.05
N ILE A 346 12.47 15.68 9.09
CA ILE A 346 13.63 14.89 9.51
C ILE A 346 13.13 13.93 10.60
N GLU A 347 13.43 12.65 10.48
CA GLU A 347 13.03 11.62 11.45
C GLU A 347 14.25 10.89 12.00
N ALA A 348 14.28 10.73 13.33
CA ALA A 348 15.30 10.02 14.09
C ALA A 348 14.70 8.78 14.74
N GLU A 349 15.12 7.58 14.33
CA GLU A 349 14.62 6.30 14.84
C GLU A 349 15.67 5.56 15.67
N ASP A 350 15.31 5.08 16.86
CA ASP A 350 16.13 4.13 17.63
C ASP A 350 15.99 2.72 17.05
N ILE A 351 17.05 2.18 16.47
CA ILE A 351 17.05 0.85 15.81
C ILE A 351 16.69 -0.28 16.78
N SER A 352 16.96 -0.11 18.09
CA SER A 352 16.76 -1.15 19.10
C SER A 352 15.40 -1.11 19.78
N THR A 353 14.75 0.06 19.84
CA THR A 353 13.45 0.25 20.52
C THR A 353 12.32 0.69 19.59
N ARG A 354 12.62 1.08 18.34
CA ARG A 354 11.66 1.54 17.33
C ARG A 354 10.79 2.70 17.81
N TYR A 355 11.38 3.56 18.61
CA TYR A 355 10.86 4.90 18.92
C TYR A 355 11.36 5.89 17.88
N THR A 356 10.47 6.73 17.36
CA THR A 356 10.84 7.80 16.42
C THR A 356 10.64 9.17 17.06
N ALA A 357 11.52 10.11 16.71
CA ALA A 357 11.35 11.53 17.02
C ALA A 357 11.60 12.35 15.76
N SER A 358 10.62 13.17 15.37
CA SER A 358 10.66 13.93 14.13
C SER A 358 10.69 15.44 14.38
N ALA A 359 11.32 16.18 13.48
CA ALA A 359 11.42 17.63 13.48
C ALA A 359 11.39 18.16 12.05
N THR A 360 10.98 19.41 11.86
CA THR A 360 10.74 19.98 10.53
C THR A 360 11.71 21.09 10.17
N LEU A 361 12.24 21.06 8.96
CA LEU A 361 13.19 22.04 8.42
C LEU A 361 12.61 22.71 7.17
N GLN A 362 12.65 24.04 7.11
CA GLN A 362 12.26 24.82 5.94
C GLN A 362 13.51 25.20 5.11
N ILE A 363 13.52 24.82 3.83
CA ILE A 363 14.61 25.14 2.91
C ILE A 363 14.25 26.37 2.07
N ILE A 364 15.00 27.45 2.27
CA ILE A 364 14.87 28.70 1.52
C ILE A 364 15.86 28.71 0.37
N GLY A 365 15.34 28.72 -0.86
CA GLY A 365 16.13 28.79 -2.09
C GLY A 365 15.31 29.33 -3.27
N SER A 366 15.98 29.72 -4.35
CA SER A 366 15.34 30.17 -5.59
C SER A 366 15.00 28.99 -6.49
N GLY A 367 13.75 28.52 -6.42
CA GLY A 367 13.21 27.46 -7.29
C GLY A 367 11.70 27.34 -7.10
N PRO A 368 10.97 26.75 -8.07
CA PRO A 368 9.53 26.56 -7.93
C PRO A 368 9.25 25.50 -6.87
N THR A 369 8.51 25.88 -5.82
CA THR A 369 7.89 24.94 -4.88
C THR A 369 6.69 24.26 -5.57
N ARG A 370 6.97 23.46 -6.59
CA ARG A 370 5.96 22.73 -7.38
C ARG A 370 5.35 21.63 -6.49
N PRO A 371 4.02 21.50 -6.39
CA PRO A 371 3.42 20.41 -5.62
C PRO A 371 3.80 19.04 -6.21
N SER A 372 3.78 17.99 -5.37
CA SER A 372 4.05 16.60 -5.77
C SER A 372 3.41 16.26 -7.13
N HIS A 373 4.20 15.73 -8.05
CA HIS A 373 3.78 15.47 -9.43
C HIS A 373 4.42 14.20 -9.98
N LEU A 374 3.62 13.12 -10.00
CA LEU A 374 3.98 11.81 -10.53
C LEU A 374 4.32 11.89 -12.02
N LEU A 375 5.49 11.39 -12.36
CA LEU A 375 5.90 11.03 -13.71
C LEU A 375 6.26 9.55 -13.70
N ILE A 376 6.01 8.88 -14.83
CA ILE A 376 6.37 7.49 -15.08
C ILE A 376 7.31 7.49 -16.29
N ASP A 377 8.41 6.73 -16.25
CA ASP A 377 9.42 6.71 -17.32
C ASP A 377 8.85 6.46 -18.71
N THR A 378 7.90 5.54 -18.81
CA THR A 378 7.35 5.03 -20.06
C THR A 378 5.84 4.81 -19.97
N THR A 379 5.10 5.20 -21.00
CA THR A 379 3.66 4.88 -21.16
C THR A 379 3.41 3.54 -21.88
N SER A 380 4.47 2.84 -22.30
CA SER A 380 4.40 1.52 -22.92
C SER A 380 5.62 0.66 -22.61
N LEU A 381 5.40 -0.60 -22.25
CA LEU A 381 6.45 -1.63 -22.06
C LEU A 381 6.21 -2.79 -23.02
N ASP A 382 7.25 -3.26 -23.70
CA ASP A 382 7.19 -4.46 -24.53
C ASP A 382 8.11 -5.55 -23.96
N PHE A 383 7.51 -6.67 -23.57
CA PHE A 383 8.19 -7.84 -23.01
C PHE A 383 8.57 -8.87 -24.08
N GLY A 384 8.21 -8.61 -25.34
CA GLY A 384 8.63 -9.40 -26.49
C GLY A 384 8.10 -10.85 -26.49
N ALA A 385 8.69 -11.65 -27.35
CA ALA A 385 8.19 -12.96 -27.75
C ALA A 385 9.06 -14.11 -27.23
N ASP A 386 8.58 -14.83 -26.23
CA ASP A 386 9.29 -15.93 -25.54
C ASP A 386 8.40 -17.17 -25.35
N TYR A 387 8.95 -18.28 -24.87
CA TYR A 387 8.26 -19.57 -24.75
C TYR A 387 7.20 -19.64 -23.64
N LEU A 388 6.33 -20.65 -23.73
CA LEU A 388 5.33 -20.99 -22.73
C LEU A 388 6.00 -21.44 -21.43
N GLY A 389 5.91 -20.61 -20.39
CA GLY A 389 6.56 -20.80 -19.10
C GLY A 389 7.69 -19.81 -18.81
N ALA A 390 8.24 -19.12 -19.82
CA ALA A 390 9.30 -18.13 -19.67
C ALA A 390 8.81 -16.83 -19.01
N ASN A 391 9.34 -16.51 -17.82
CA ASN A 391 9.09 -15.23 -17.16
C ASN A 391 9.96 -14.13 -17.76
N THR A 392 9.43 -12.91 -17.83
CA THR A 392 10.23 -11.72 -18.18
C THR A 392 9.85 -10.58 -17.26
N ILE A 393 10.86 -9.91 -16.71
CA ILE A 393 10.73 -8.81 -15.74
C ILE A 393 11.42 -7.58 -16.31
N GLN A 394 10.81 -6.41 -16.15
CA GLN A 394 11.38 -5.09 -16.48
C GLN A 394 11.20 -4.14 -15.30
N SER A 395 12.18 -3.27 -15.08
CA SER A 395 12.10 -2.18 -14.10
C SER A 395 11.37 -0.98 -14.67
N LEU A 396 10.47 -0.38 -13.89
CA LEU A 396 9.79 0.88 -14.19
C LEU A 396 9.99 1.86 -13.04
N THR A 397 10.46 3.08 -13.32
CA THR A 397 10.63 4.10 -12.28
C THR A 397 9.45 5.06 -12.24
N LEU A 398 9.02 5.35 -11.01
CA LEU A 398 8.07 6.39 -10.65
C LEU A 398 8.87 7.57 -10.09
N HIS A 399 8.64 8.77 -10.62
CA HIS A 399 9.37 9.99 -10.24
C HIS A 399 8.44 11.06 -9.71
N ASN A 400 8.91 11.83 -8.74
CA ASN A 400 8.26 13.06 -8.29
C ASN A 400 8.99 14.26 -8.89
N SER A 401 8.25 15.11 -9.59
CA SER A 401 8.75 16.36 -10.18
C SER A 401 8.27 17.61 -9.42
N GLY A 402 8.03 17.45 -8.12
CA GLY A 402 7.66 18.48 -7.14
C GLY A 402 8.12 18.11 -5.73
N GLY A 403 7.82 18.95 -4.74
CA GLY A 403 8.12 18.73 -3.32
C GLY A 403 6.95 18.12 -2.55
N GLY A 404 7.27 17.40 -1.47
CA GLY A 404 6.33 16.55 -0.72
C GLY A 404 6.38 15.09 -1.18
N SER A 405 5.60 14.20 -0.56
CA SER A 405 5.56 12.78 -0.91
C SER A 405 4.41 12.42 -1.85
N ILE A 406 4.60 11.32 -2.60
CA ILE A 406 3.58 10.64 -3.41
C ILE A 406 3.29 9.30 -2.75
N SER A 407 2.02 9.03 -2.44
CA SER A 407 1.51 7.72 -2.03
C SER A 407 0.73 7.13 -3.19
N TRP A 408 1.06 5.93 -3.63
CA TRP A 408 0.55 5.37 -4.89
C TRP A 408 0.20 3.88 -4.80
N ALA A 409 -0.69 3.44 -5.68
CA ALA A 409 -1.05 2.04 -5.89
C ALA A 409 -1.29 1.77 -7.38
N ALA A 410 -0.84 0.62 -7.87
CA ALA A 410 -0.98 0.17 -9.25
C ALA A 410 -1.74 -1.17 -9.32
N ASN A 411 -2.52 -1.34 -10.38
CA ASN A 411 -3.28 -2.56 -10.65
C ASN A 411 -3.28 -2.88 -12.15
N SER A 412 -3.26 -4.16 -12.52
CA SER A 412 -3.43 -4.62 -13.91
C SER A 412 -4.87 -5.03 -14.23
N ASP A 413 -5.26 -4.89 -15.49
CA ASP A 413 -6.46 -5.47 -16.09
C ASP A 413 -6.31 -6.96 -16.44
N GLN A 414 -5.09 -7.51 -16.42
CA GLN A 414 -4.76 -8.88 -16.86
C GLN A 414 -4.16 -9.73 -15.73
N PRO A 415 -4.55 -11.02 -15.60
CA PRO A 415 -4.03 -11.89 -14.53
C PRO A 415 -2.58 -12.34 -14.77
N TRP A 416 -2.08 -12.27 -16.00
CA TRP A 416 -0.70 -12.62 -16.37
C TRP A 416 0.29 -11.46 -16.21
N LEU A 417 -0.17 -10.28 -15.82
CA LEU A 417 0.62 -9.05 -15.75
C LEU A 417 0.71 -8.57 -14.29
N LEU A 418 1.89 -8.74 -13.71
CA LEU A 418 2.11 -8.68 -12.27
C LEU A 418 3.12 -7.59 -11.89
N LEU A 419 3.01 -7.09 -10.66
CA LEU A 419 3.66 -5.87 -10.17
C LEU A 419 4.26 -6.10 -8.78
N SER A 420 5.48 -5.61 -8.54
CA SER A 420 6.19 -5.74 -7.26
C SER A 420 7.07 -4.53 -6.95
N PRO A 421 6.82 -3.79 -5.86
CA PRO A 421 5.59 -3.81 -5.06
C PRO A 421 4.39 -3.28 -5.89
N PRO A 422 3.13 -3.63 -5.54
CA PRO A 422 1.94 -3.07 -6.18
C PRO A 422 1.51 -1.70 -5.62
N GLN A 423 2.13 -1.24 -4.53
CA GLN A 423 1.84 0.04 -3.88
C GLN A 423 3.07 0.54 -3.10
N GLY A 424 3.14 1.84 -2.83
CA GLY A 424 4.27 2.43 -2.12
C GLY A 424 4.08 3.91 -1.77
N MET A 425 5.12 4.49 -1.17
CA MET A 425 5.19 5.92 -0.89
C MET A 425 6.64 6.40 -1.04
N PHE A 426 6.85 7.52 -1.73
CA PHE A 426 8.19 8.06 -1.98
C PHE A 426 8.20 9.59 -2.09
N SER A 427 9.36 10.19 -1.87
CA SER A 427 9.66 11.61 -1.95
C SER A 427 10.26 11.97 -3.31
N ALA A 428 11.44 11.48 -3.66
CA ALA A 428 12.05 11.70 -4.98
C ALA A 428 11.64 10.68 -6.05
N SER A 429 11.84 9.37 -5.82
CA SER A 429 11.52 8.32 -6.80
C SER A 429 11.37 6.93 -6.18
N GLN A 430 10.68 6.01 -6.87
CA GLN A 430 10.59 4.60 -6.54
C GLN A 430 10.65 3.73 -7.80
N THR A 431 11.55 2.75 -7.82
CA THR A 431 11.59 1.71 -8.87
C THR A 431 10.69 0.54 -8.48
N ILE A 432 9.98 -0.02 -9.46
CA ILE A 432 9.17 -1.24 -9.31
C ILE A 432 9.52 -2.27 -10.38
N ALA A 433 9.31 -3.54 -10.08
CA ALA A 433 9.32 -4.61 -11.05
C ALA A 433 7.93 -4.79 -11.67
N VAL A 434 7.89 -4.79 -13.00
CA VAL A 434 6.75 -5.22 -13.82
C VAL A 434 7.13 -6.55 -14.46
N ALA A 435 6.26 -7.56 -14.38
CA ALA A 435 6.55 -8.88 -14.93
C ALA A 435 5.37 -9.45 -15.71
N VAL A 436 5.69 -10.32 -16.67
CA VAL A 436 4.72 -11.12 -17.41
C VAL A 436 4.91 -12.61 -17.14
N GLU A 437 3.82 -13.26 -16.77
CA GLU A 437 3.74 -14.71 -16.56
C GLU A 437 3.27 -15.37 -17.86
N ARG A 438 4.11 -16.19 -18.49
CA ARG A 438 3.74 -16.96 -19.69
C ARG A 438 3.22 -18.37 -19.40
N ALA A 439 3.24 -18.79 -18.14
CA ALA A 439 2.68 -20.08 -17.72
C ALA A 439 1.17 -20.15 -17.96
N ASN A 440 0.64 -21.35 -18.22
CA ASN A 440 -0.80 -21.63 -18.43
C ASN A 440 -1.53 -20.85 -19.54
N LEU A 441 -0.85 -19.97 -20.29
CA LEU A 441 -1.40 -19.25 -21.43
C LEU A 441 -1.46 -20.11 -22.70
N LYS A 442 -2.01 -19.56 -23.77
CA LYS A 442 -1.96 -20.17 -25.12
C LYS A 442 -0.92 -19.43 -25.96
N PRO A 443 -0.29 -20.09 -26.95
CA PRO A 443 0.55 -19.38 -27.90
C PRO A 443 -0.22 -18.28 -28.65
N GLY A 444 0.34 -17.08 -28.73
CA GLY A 444 -0.32 -15.90 -29.31
C GLY A 444 0.17 -14.57 -28.74
N ASP A 445 -0.36 -13.47 -29.24
CA ASP A 445 -0.04 -12.11 -28.80
C ASP A 445 -1.00 -11.63 -27.69
N TYR A 446 -0.44 -11.02 -26.66
CA TYR A 446 -1.15 -10.56 -25.45
C TYR A 446 -0.93 -9.07 -25.23
N LYS A 447 -1.96 -8.39 -24.72
CA LYS A 447 -1.96 -6.96 -24.41
C LYS A 447 -2.68 -6.70 -23.09
N GLY A 448 -2.10 -5.83 -22.26
CA GLY A 448 -2.65 -5.39 -20.99
C GLY A 448 -2.36 -3.92 -20.74
N THR A 449 -2.87 -3.39 -19.63
CA THR A 449 -2.68 -2.01 -19.17
C THR A 449 -2.56 -1.98 -17.64
N ILE A 450 -1.47 -1.40 -17.15
CA ILE A 450 -1.30 -1.09 -15.73
C ILE A 450 -1.90 0.29 -15.49
N THR A 451 -2.80 0.39 -14.50
CA THR A 451 -3.36 1.67 -14.03
C THR A 451 -2.68 2.06 -12.73
N PHE A 452 -1.99 3.21 -12.74
CA PHE A 452 -1.38 3.84 -11.57
C PHE A 452 -2.33 4.89 -11.00
N THR A 453 -2.54 4.82 -9.69
CA THR A 453 -3.32 5.79 -8.90
C THR A 453 -2.44 6.37 -7.80
N SER A 454 -2.67 7.62 -7.39
CA SER A 454 -1.90 8.22 -6.29
C SER A 454 -2.72 9.26 -5.52
N ASN A 455 -2.17 9.74 -4.40
CA ASN A 455 -2.71 10.86 -3.62
C ASN A 455 -2.75 12.19 -4.40
N ILE A 456 -2.06 12.28 -5.54
CA ILE A 456 -1.97 13.48 -6.38
C ILE A 456 -2.28 13.19 -7.86
N GLY A 457 -2.77 14.21 -8.58
CA GLY A 457 -3.06 14.14 -10.01
C GLY A 457 -4.24 13.24 -10.41
N GLU A 458 -4.35 12.95 -11.71
CA GLU A 458 -5.22 11.90 -12.24
C GLU A 458 -4.47 10.55 -12.33
N ALA A 459 -5.22 9.46 -12.52
CA ALA A 459 -4.64 8.14 -12.79
C ALA A 459 -3.83 8.14 -14.10
N GLN A 460 -2.75 7.37 -14.14
CA GLN A 460 -1.86 7.23 -15.30
C GLN A 460 -1.85 5.78 -15.79
N TRP A 461 -1.57 5.56 -17.07
CA TRP A 461 -1.65 4.24 -17.70
C TRP A 461 -0.34 3.87 -18.40
N VAL A 462 0.06 2.60 -18.25
CA VAL A 462 1.17 1.99 -18.98
C VAL A 462 0.63 0.78 -19.75
N HIS A 463 0.68 0.83 -21.07
CA HIS A 463 0.27 -0.29 -21.92
C HIS A 463 1.38 -1.34 -22.00
N VAL A 464 1.02 -2.62 -22.01
CA VAL A 464 1.98 -3.73 -21.99
C VAL A 464 1.69 -4.70 -23.12
N THR A 465 2.74 -5.12 -23.84
CA THR A 465 2.69 -6.15 -24.87
C THR A 465 3.62 -7.31 -24.57
N MET A 466 3.21 -8.52 -24.96
CA MET A 466 4.08 -9.69 -25.06
C MET A 466 3.55 -10.67 -26.11
N THR A 467 4.38 -11.64 -26.50
CA THR A 467 3.96 -12.83 -27.26
C THR A 467 4.38 -14.09 -26.51
N VAL A 468 3.54 -15.12 -26.58
CA VAL A 468 3.80 -16.47 -26.08
C VAL A 468 4.05 -17.40 -27.27
N ARG A 469 5.20 -18.06 -27.31
CA ARG A 469 5.59 -19.06 -28.32
C ARG A 469 5.24 -20.47 -27.82
N PRO A 470 4.86 -21.41 -28.71
CA PRO A 470 4.70 -22.81 -28.33
C PRO A 470 6.06 -23.43 -28.01
N LEU A 471 6.14 -24.22 -26.93
CA LEU A 471 7.27 -25.11 -26.70
C LEU A 471 7.40 -26.14 -27.84
N PRO A 472 8.61 -26.60 -28.19
CA PRO A 472 8.80 -27.71 -29.13
C PRO A 472 8.08 -28.99 -28.69
N ALA A 473 7.68 -29.84 -29.64
CA ALA A 473 6.88 -31.05 -29.38
C ALA A 473 7.55 -32.07 -28.43
N ASN A 474 8.87 -32.05 -28.32
CA ASN A 474 9.65 -32.77 -27.31
C ASN A 474 10.72 -31.80 -26.77
N PRO A 475 10.44 -31.01 -25.72
CA PRO A 475 11.35 -29.97 -25.25
C PRO A 475 12.45 -30.53 -24.32
N GLY A 476 12.37 -31.79 -23.88
CA GLY A 476 13.24 -32.29 -22.83
C GLY A 476 12.82 -31.71 -21.48
N PRO A 477 13.75 -31.32 -20.59
CA PRO A 477 13.40 -30.62 -19.35
C PRO A 477 13.09 -29.15 -19.61
N VAL A 478 12.10 -28.60 -18.90
CA VAL A 478 11.68 -27.19 -18.98
C VAL A 478 11.56 -26.66 -17.55
N LEU A 479 12.09 -25.47 -17.29
CA LEU A 479 11.98 -24.80 -15.99
C LEU A 479 10.84 -23.76 -16.05
N GLU A 480 9.69 -24.06 -15.45
CA GLU A 480 8.59 -23.10 -15.27
C GLU A 480 8.51 -22.70 -13.79
N VAL A 481 8.27 -21.42 -13.50
CA VAL A 481 8.27 -20.89 -12.12
C VAL A 481 7.17 -19.84 -11.95
N ILE A 482 6.32 -20.01 -10.94
CA ILE A 482 5.09 -19.22 -10.75
C ILE A 482 4.94 -18.78 -9.27
N PRO A 483 4.60 -17.51 -8.96
CA PRO A 483 4.53 -16.36 -9.87
C PRO A 483 5.92 -15.73 -10.14
N PRO A 484 6.09 -14.94 -11.22
CA PRO A 484 7.33 -14.21 -11.52
C PRO A 484 7.67 -13.07 -10.55
N VAL A 485 6.72 -12.65 -9.70
CA VAL A 485 6.97 -11.62 -8.68
C VAL A 485 6.22 -11.93 -7.38
N LEU A 486 6.83 -11.55 -6.25
CA LEU A 486 6.27 -11.72 -4.92
C LEU A 486 6.39 -10.41 -4.12
N SER A 487 5.35 -10.07 -3.36
CA SER A 487 5.26 -8.80 -2.65
C SER A 487 4.84 -8.99 -1.20
N PHE A 488 5.74 -8.62 -0.29
CA PHE A 488 5.54 -8.67 1.15
C PHE A 488 5.35 -7.25 1.70
N THR A 489 4.48 -7.13 2.71
CA THR A 489 4.32 -5.89 3.49
C THR A 489 4.44 -6.22 4.97
N ALA A 490 5.26 -5.46 5.69
CA ALA A 490 5.39 -5.55 7.14
C ALA A 490 5.30 -4.17 7.77
N LEU A 491 5.06 -4.12 9.08
CA LEU A 491 5.23 -2.92 9.89
C LEU A 491 6.61 -2.99 10.55
N ASP A 492 7.28 -1.84 10.66
CA ASP A 492 8.53 -1.74 11.40
C ASP A 492 8.40 -2.29 12.85
N GLY A 493 9.44 -3.00 13.29
CA GLY A 493 9.54 -3.64 14.60
C GLY A 493 8.59 -4.83 14.87
N GLU A 494 7.62 -5.11 13.99
CA GLU A 494 6.60 -6.14 14.21
C GLU A 494 7.05 -7.54 13.78
N ALA A 495 6.16 -8.53 13.97
CA ALA A 495 6.39 -9.89 13.53
C ALA A 495 6.53 -10.01 12.00
N ASP A 496 7.35 -10.97 11.59
CA ASP A 496 7.61 -11.24 10.18
C ASP A 496 6.31 -11.67 9.45
N PRO A 497 6.05 -11.18 8.23
CA PRO A 497 4.83 -11.51 7.49
C PRO A 497 4.82 -12.98 7.05
N PRO A 498 3.63 -13.57 6.78
CA PRO A 498 3.52 -14.96 6.39
C PRO A 498 4.31 -15.27 5.11
N ALA A 499 4.98 -16.42 5.12
CA ALA A 499 5.74 -16.92 3.97
C ALA A 499 4.85 -17.08 2.74
N GLN A 500 5.37 -16.72 1.56
CA GLN A 500 4.67 -16.88 0.28
C GLN A 500 5.25 -18.08 -0.48
N VAL A 501 4.40 -18.72 -1.28
CA VAL A 501 4.76 -19.97 -1.99
C VAL A 501 5.08 -19.66 -3.45
N LEU A 502 6.23 -20.14 -3.90
CA LEU A 502 6.62 -20.22 -5.30
C LEU A 502 6.46 -21.68 -5.76
N THR A 503 5.87 -21.88 -6.94
CA THR A 503 5.74 -23.20 -7.56
C THR A 503 6.82 -23.35 -8.63
N VAL A 504 7.63 -24.40 -8.54
CA VAL A 504 8.60 -24.80 -9.58
C VAL A 504 8.02 -25.99 -10.32
N SER A 505 7.62 -25.81 -11.58
CA SER A 505 7.00 -26.83 -12.43
C SER A 505 7.93 -27.29 -13.55
N ASN A 506 7.74 -28.55 -13.97
CA ASN A 506 8.41 -29.13 -15.13
C ASN A 506 7.34 -29.57 -16.16
N PRO A 507 6.88 -28.68 -17.06
CA PRO A 507 5.95 -29.05 -18.12
C PRO A 507 6.59 -29.95 -19.21
N GLY A 508 7.89 -30.22 -19.12
CA GLY A 508 8.68 -31.00 -20.06
C GLY A 508 8.49 -32.53 -20.00
N THR A 509 9.40 -33.23 -20.67
CA THR A 509 9.40 -34.69 -20.86
C THR A 509 10.58 -35.41 -20.20
N GLN A 510 11.53 -34.69 -19.60
CA GLN A 510 12.66 -35.25 -18.82
C GLN A 510 12.74 -34.60 -17.43
N PRO A 511 13.30 -35.28 -16.41
CA PRO A 511 13.45 -34.70 -15.06
C PRO A 511 14.22 -33.38 -15.07
N LEU A 512 13.83 -32.48 -14.17
CA LEU A 512 14.39 -31.15 -14.01
C LEU A 512 15.15 -31.07 -12.68
N ASP A 513 16.48 -31.05 -12.74
CA ASP A 513 17.35 -30.72 -11.61
C ASP A 513 17.54 -29.20 -11.56
N TRP A 514 17.08 -28.54 -10.50
CA TRP A 514 17.14 -27.08 -10.33
C TRP A 514 17.86 -26.65 -9.05
N SER A 515 18.43 -25.45 -9.06
CA SER A 515 19.04 -24.80 -7.89
C SER A 515 18.85 -23.29 -7.91
N ILE A 516 18.85 -22.69 -6.72
CA ILE A 516 18.94 -21.24 -6.55
C ILE A 516 20.40 -20.84 -6.74
N THR A 517 20.67 -20.05 -7.78
CA THR A 517 22.03 -19.67 -8.20
C THR A 517 22.47 -18.29 -7.72
N ALA A 518 21.53 -17.42 -7.37
CA ALA A 518 21.82 -16.10 -6.81
C ALA A 518 20.63 -15.53 -6.01
N ASN A 519 20.95 -14.95 -4.84
CA ASN A 519 20.18 -13.91 -4.16
C ASN A 519 20.97 -12.60 -4.37
N ASN A 520 20.94 -12.08 -5.59
CA ASN A 520 21.72 -10.89 -5.96
C ASN A 520 20.76 -9.72 -6.15
N ALA A 521 20.69 -8.84 -5.15
CA ALA A 521 19.98 -7.58 -5.25
C ALA A 521 20.41 -6.82 -6.52
N LEU A 522 19.42 -6.35 -7.29
CA LEU A 522 19.68 -5.54 -8.48
C LEU A 522 20.43 -4.27 -8.07
N PRO A 523 21.48 -3.85 -8.81
CA PRO A 523 22.07 -2.52 -8.66
C PRO A 523 21.10 -1.48 -9.25
N VAL A 524 20.03 -1.17 -8.52
CA VAL A 524 19.07 -0.11 -8.88
C VAL A 524 19.79 1.23 -8.83
N ALA A 525 20.10 1.76 -10.01
CA ALA A 525 20.70 3.08 -10.13
C ALA A 525 19.73 4.15 -9.57
N SER A 526 20.28 5.15 -8.89
CA SER A 526 19.56 6.33 -8.38
C SER A 526 18.51 6.13 -7.27
N GLN A 527 18.68 5.12 -6.40
CA GLN A 527 18.32 5.26 -4.98
C GLN A 527 19.58 5.16 -4.11
N SER A 528 20.18 6.31 -3.77
CA SER A 528 21.43 6.40 -3.01
C SER A 528 21.21 6.19 -1.50
N LEU A 529 20.81 4.99 -1.09
CA LEU A 529 20.46 4.70 0.32
C LEU A 529 20.96 3.36 0.86
N LEU A 530 22.18 3.46 1.41
CA LEU A 530 22.57 2.87 2.70
C LEU A 530 22.32 1.37 2.94
N PRO A 531 23.21 0.51 2.41
CA PRO A 531 23.57 -0.73 3.09
C PRO A 531 24.31 -0.41 4.41
N ILE A 532 23.58 -0.11 5.49
CA ILE A 532 24.16 0.00 6.84
C ILE A 532 24.49 -1.40 7.34
N MET A 533 25.80 -1.68 7.44
CA MET A 533 26.34 -2.99 7.77
C MET A 533 26.00 -3.45 9.18
N PHE A 534 25.25 -4.55 9.28
CA PHE A 534 25.57 -5.64 10.20
C PHE A 534 25.59 -6.94 9.39
N ASP A 535 26.80 -7.48 9.19
CA ASP A 535 27.15 -8.51 8.20
C ASP A 535 26.96 -8.11 6.72
N ALA A 536 27.34 -9.02 5.81
CA ALA A 536 27.54 -8.77 4.38
C ALA A 536 26.93 -9.87 3.50
N SER A 537 25.60 -10.00 3.52
CA SER A 537 24.79 -10.59 2.44
C SER A 537 23.30 -10.23 2.61
N SER A 538 22.48 -10.41 1.57
CA SER A 538 21.04 -10.12 1.59
C SER A 538 20.25 -11.18 2.40
N ASN A 539 20.41 -11.16 3.72
CA ASN A 539 19.86 -12.17 4.64
C ASN A 539 18.41 -11.86 5.09
N TRP A 540 17.73 -10.88 4.49
CA TRP A 540 16.32 -10.59 4.77
C TRP A 540 15.35 -11.54 4.05
N LEU A 541 15.82 -12.25 3.03
CA LEU A 541 15.07 -13.23 2.26
C LEU A 541 15.74 -14.60 2.39
N SER A 542 14.97 -15.60 2.83
CA SER A 542 15.41 -17.00 2.95
C SER A 542 14.40 -17.96 2.32
N THR A 543 14.84 -19.18 2.06
CA THR A 543 14.02 -20.25 1.46
C THR A 543 14.14 -21.54 2.25
N ASP A 544 13.08 -22.34 2.28
CA ASP A 544 13.10 -23.67 2.91
C ASP A 544 13.89 -24.72 2.11
N VAL A 545 13.98 -24.56 0.79
CA VAL A 545 14.72 -25.44 -0.13
C VAL A 545 15.60 -24.61 -1.08
N SER A 546 16.86 -25.00 -1.28
CA SER A 546 17.79 -24.30 -2.19
C SER A 546 18.07 -25.02 -3.51
N SER A 547 17.69 -26.29 -3.62
CA SER A 547 17.77 -27.10 -4.84
C SER A 547 16.83 -28.30 -4.76
N GLY A 548 16.38 -28.79 -5.91
CA GLY A 548 15.43 -29.91 -5.97
C GLY A 548 15.38 -30.60 -7.32
N VAL A 549 14.60 -31.69 -7.38
CA VAL A 549 14.36 -32.48 -8.59
C VAL A 549 12.86 -32.53 -8.84
N VAL A 550 12.42 -32.07 -10.01
CA VAL A 550 11.01 -32.11 -10.43
C VAL A 550 10.85 -33.07 -11.60
N VAL A 551 10.14 -34.18 -11.36
CA VAL A 551 9.84 -35.17 -12.39
C VAL A 551 8.90 -34.59 -13.46
N PRO A 552 8.87 -35.14 -14.69
CA PRO A 552 8.05 -34.61 -15.78
C PRO A 552 6.57 -34.43 -15.40
N ARG A 553 5.97 -33.34 -15.88
CA ARG A 553 4.55 -32.97 -15.69
C ARG A 553 4.13 -32.85 -14.21
N SER A 554 5.07 -32.57 -13.33
CA SER A 554 4.85 -32.36 -11.90
C SER A 554 5.39 -30.99 -11.47
N SER A 555 5.12 -30.62 -10.21
CA SER A 555 5.65 -29.41 -9.58
C SER A 555 6.16 -29.68 -8.16
N SER A 556 6.97 -28.76 -7.67
CA SER A 556 7.43 -28.66 -6.29
C SER A 556 7.05 -27.30 -5.73
N LEU A 557 6.91 -27.21 -4.41
CA LEU A 557 6.57 -25.97 -3.70
C LEU A 557 7.80 -25.49 -2.91
N LEU A 558 8.08 -24.20 -3.02
CA LEU A 558 9.17 -23.49 -2.37
C LEU A 558 8.56 -22.38 -1.49
N HIS A 559 8.91 -22.32 -0.21
CA HIS A 559 8.44 -21.26 0.69
C HIS A 559 9.50 -20.17 0.81
N LEU A 560 9.16 -18.96 0.35
CA LEU A 560 9.97 -17.76 0.57
C LEU A 560 9.57 -17.14 1.91
N ILE A 561 10.54 -17.11 2.82
CA ILE A 561 10.43 -16.57 4.17
C ILE A 561 11.18 -15.25 4.18
N VAL A 562 10.58 -14.20 4.74
CA VAL A 562 11.24 -12.90 4.91
C VAL A 562 11.45 -12.58 6.38
N HIS A 563 12.48 -11.80 6.69
CA HIS A 563 12.87 -11.42 8.04
C HIS A 563 12.86 -9.89 8.16
N SER A 564 11.75 -9.33 8.62
CA SER A 564 11.49 -7.88 8.61
C SER A 564 11.89 -7.18 9.90
N ARG A 565 11.94 -7.88 11.05
CA ARG A 565 12.15 -7.30 12.39
C ARG A 565 13.35 -6.36 12.53
N ALA A 566 14.44 -6.66 11.83
CA ALA A 566 15.70 -5.91 11.89
C ALA A 566 15.78 -4.78 10.84
N LEU A 567 14.93 -4.82 9.81
CA LEU A 567 14.90 -3.80 8.76
C LEU A 567 14.29 -2.50 9.28
N LEU A 568 14.64 -1.41 8.61
CA LEU A 568 14.07 -0.07 8.85
C LEU A 568 12.87 0.14 7.92
N PRO A 569 12.03 1.16 8.13
CA PRO A 569 11.07 1.60 7.11
C PRO A 569 11.78 1.77 5.76
N GLY A 570 11.30 1.08 4.73
CA GLY A 570 12.05 0.90 3.48
C GLY A 570 11.29 0.09 2.44
N VAL A 571 11.71 0.19 1.17
CA VAL A 571 11.32 -0.75 0.11
C VAL A 571 12.55 -1.54 -0.29
N TYR A 572 12.61 -2.79 0.15
CA TYR A 572 13.70 -3.71 -0.14
C TYR A 572 13.34 -4.55 -1.36
N THR A 573 14.30 -4.74 -2.28
CA THR A 573 14.10 -5.57 -3.48
C THR A 573 15.29 -6.53 -3.66
N ASP A 574 14.99 -7.76 -4.05
CA ASP A 574 15.97 -8.79 -4.41
C ASP A 574 15.46 -9.56 -5.63
N VAL A 575 16.38 -10.16 -6.39
CA VAL A 575 16.03 -11.00 -7.55
C VAL A 575 16.59 -12.39 -7.33
N LEU A 576 15.67 -13.33 -7.11
CA LEU A 576 15.95 -14.74 -7.01
C LEU A 576 16.18 -15.29 -8.43
N SER A 577 17.33 -15.90 -8.67
CA SER A 577 17.61 -16.58 -9.95
C SER A 577 17.65 -18.09 -9.74
N ILE A 578 16.61 -18.77 -10.24
CA ILE A 578 16.54 -20.24 -10.27
C ILE A 578 17.09 -20.69 -11.61
N SER A 579 18.09 -21.57 -11.59
CA SER A 579 18.65 -22.19 -12.79
C SER A 579 18.54 -23.70 -12.74
N ALA A 580 18.69 -24.30 -13.90
CA ALA A 580 18.75 -25.73 -14.11
C ALA A 580 19.86 -26.05 -15.13
N GLY A 581 20.21 -27.33 -15.25
CA GLY A 581 21.34 -27.80 -16.06
C GLY A 581 21.35 -27.38 -17.54
N HIS A 582 22.50 -27.55 -18.20
CA HIS A 582 22.66 -27.19 -19.61
C HIS A 582 21.64 -27.90 -20.52
N GLY A 583 20.94 -27.13 -21.36
CA GLY A 583 19.95 -27.65 -22.32
C GLY A 583 18.50 -27.68 -21.81
N VAL A 584 18.24 -27.19 -20.60
CA VAL A 584 16.87 -26.95 -20.07
C VAL A 584 16.29 -25.69 -20.73
N TYR A 585 15.05 -25.78 -21.23
CA TYR A 585 14.32 -24.60 -21.72
C TYR A 585 13.93 -23.66 -20.57
N ASP A 586 13.93 -22.37 -20.87
CA ASP A 586 13.54 -21.26 -19.98
C ASP A 586 14.40 -21.16 -18.70
N SER A 587 15.61 -21.74 -18.72
CA SER A 587 16.64 -21.63 -17.69
C SER A 587 17.68 -20.55 -18.04
N PRO A 588 18.01 -19.60 -17.14
CA PRO A 588 17.47 -19.43 -15.79
C PRO A 588 16.16 -18.61 -15.76
N GLN A 589 15.27 -18.97 -14.83
CA GLN A 589 14.12 -18.12 -14.47
C GLN A 589 14.56 -17.06 -13.46
N THR A 590 13.96 -15.87 -13.57
CA THR A 590 14.13 -14.78 -12.58
C THR A 590 12.81 -14.48 -11.90
N ILE A 591 12.87 -14.16 -10.61
CA ILE A 591 11.73 -13.82 -9.77
C ILE A 591 12.09 -12.58 -8.96
N SER A 592 11.34 -11.49 -9.11
CA SER A 592 11.57 -10.27 -8.32
C SER A 592 10.75 -10.29 -7.04
N VAL A 593 11.41 -10.07 -5.91
CA VAL A 593 10.79 -10.08 -4.59
C VAL A 593 10.93 -8.70 -3.96
N SER A 594 9.80 -8.08 -3.57
CA SER A 594 9.79 -6.80 -2.85
C SER A 594 9.25 -6.95 -1.44
N LEU A 595 9.91 -6.34 -0.46
CA LEU A 595 9.43 -6.19 0.92
C LEU A 595 9.31 -4.71 1.26
N THR A 596 8.07 -4.25 1.44
CA THR A 596 7.77 -2.89 1.91
C THR A 596 7.60 -2.90 3.44
N ILE A 597 8.55 -2.29 4.14
CA ILE A 597 8.44 -1.99 5.58
C ILE A 597 7.76 -0.63 5.74
N LEU A 598 6.54 -0.64 6.26
CA LEU A 598 5.79 0.57 6.58
C LEU A 598 6.25 1.13 7.93
N PRO A 599 6.40 2.47 8.07
CA PRO A 599 6.72 3.09 9.36
C PRO A 599 5.59 2.84 10.37
N ARG A 600 5.93 2.87 11.67
CA ARG A 600 4.96 2.70 12.77
C ARG A 600 3.94 3.84 12.84
N CYS A 601 2.90 3.64 13.67
CA CYS A 601 1.88 4.66 13.92
C CYS A 601 2.51 5.95 14.49
N GLY A 602 2.34 7.06 13.76
CA GLY A 602 2.93 8.35 14.04
C GLY A 602 2.06 9.52 13.59
N LEU A 603 2.58 10.74 13.72
CA LEU A 603 1.87 11.99 13.42
C LEU A 603 2.42 12.73 12.20
N THR A 604 1.55 13.55 11.63
CA THR A 604 1.85 14.65 10.71
C THR A 604 1.18 15.93 11.23
N LEU A 605 1.78 17.08 10.93
CA LEU A 605 1.35 18.40 11.44
C LEU A 605 1.11 19.40 10.31
N SER A 606 0.20 20.35 10.51
CA SER A 606 0.01 21.47 9.57
C SER A 606 1.14 22.50 9.59
N ALA A 607 1.89 22.61 10.69
CA ALA A 607 2.95 23.60 10.85
C ALA A 607 4.10 23.05 11.71
N GLY A 608 5.30 23.08 11.16
CA GLY A 608 6.53 22.66 11.82
C GLY A 608 7.16 23.69 12.76
N SER A 609 6.80 24.96 12.58
CA SER A 609 7.28 26.06 13.42
C SER A 609 6.30 27.24 13.44
N MET A 610 6.22 27.94 14.56
CA MET A 610 5.34 29.11 14.74
C MET A 610 6.10 30.28 15.37
N SER A 611 5.72 31.50 14.97
CA SER A 611 6.32 32.75 15.44
C SER A 611 5.25 33.70 15.99
N PHE A 612 5.50 34.30 17.15
CA PHE A 612 4.62 35.27 17.80
C PHE A 612 5.39 36.57 18.08
N THR A 613 4.81 37.72 17.73
CA THR A 613 5.35 39.05 18.07
C THR A 613 4.42 39.72 19.08
N ALA A 614 4.94 40.05 20.27
CA ALA A 614 4.20 40.69 21.35
C ALA A 614 4.91 41.97 21.83
N VAL A 615 4.16 42.91 22.42
CA VAL A 615 4.70 44.15 22.98
C VAL A 615 4.44 44.16 24.49
N LEU A 616 5.47 44.46 25.28
CA LEU A 616 5.35 44.49 26.74
C LEU A 616 4.29 45.51 27.20
N GLY A 617 3.36 45.09 28.05
CA GLY A 617 2.25 45.93 28.52
C GLY A 617 1.08 46.07 27.55
N GLN A 618 1.00 45.24 26.50
CA GLN A 618 -0.18 45.05 25.67
C GLN A 618 -0.86 43.70 25.96
N SER A 619 -2.03 43.49 25.37
CA SER A 619 -2.68 42.17 25.32
C SER A 619 -1.81 41.14 24.60
N ASN A 620 -1.88 39.88 25.02
CA ASN A 620 -1.20 38.78 24.32
C ASN A 620 -1.72 38.63 22.87
N PRO A 621 -0.87 38.16 21.92
CA PRO A 621 -1.29 37.80 20.56
C PRO A 621 -2.42 36.77 20.51
N SER A 622 -3.16 36.72 19.40
CA SER A 622 -4.15 35.65 19.19
C SER A 622 -3.50 34.28 19.05
N TYR A 623 -4.22 33.24 19.49
CA TYR A 623 -3.81 31.84 19.37
C TYR A 623 -3.52 31.47 17.90
N GLN A 624 -2.49 30.65 17.70
CA GLN A 624 -2.27 29.93 16.43
C GLN A 624 -2.80 28.50 16.55
N SER A 625 -3.31 27.94 15.46
CA SER A 625 -3.88 26.59 15.42
C SER A 625 -2.91 25.60 14.79
N LEU A 626 -2.64 24.51 15.50
CA LEU A 626 -1.86 23.38 15.02
C LEU A 626 -2.80 22.19 14.79
N SER A 627 -2.95 21.77 13.53
CA SER A 627 -3.67 20.55 13.16
C SER A 627 -2.76 19.35 13.29
N LEU A 628 -3.30 18.26 13.81
CA LEU A 628 -2.65 16.96 14.05
C LEU A 628 -3.39 15.90 13.23
N SER A 629 -2.66 15.13 12.42
CA SER A 629 -3.20 14.02 11.63
C SER A 629 -2.37 12.76 11.86
N ALA A 630 -3.03 11.61 12.02
CA ALA A 630 -2.33 10.32 12.14
C ALA A 630 -1.90 9.81 10.76
N ASN A 631 -0.79 9.06 10.70
CA ASN A 631 -0.37 8.38 9.47
C ASN A 631 -1.23 7.12 9.21
N SER A 632 -1.16 6.57 7.99
CA SER A 632 -1.98 5.42 7.56
C SER A 632 -1.68 4.13 8.33
N SER A 633 -0.53 4.04 8.99
CA SER A 633 -0.14 2.92 9.87
C SER A 633 -0.87 2.92 11.22
N CYS A 634 -1.59 3.98 11.57
CA CYS A 634 -2.34 4.07 12.83
C CYS A 634 -3.70 3.35 12.76
N SER A 635 -3.79 2.16 13.34
CA SER A 635 -5.05 1.43 13.47
C SER A 635 -5.96 1.98 14.58
N GLY A 636 -7.18 2.39 14.23
CA GLY A 636 -8.27 2.67 15.18
C GLY A 636 -8.28 4.07 15.79
N THR A 637 -8.24 4.14 17.14
CA THR A 637 -8.26 5.40 17.92
C THR A 637 -6.91 5.63 18.57
N VAL A 638 -6.28 6.76 18.28
CA VAL A 638 -4.94 7.12 18.77
C VAL A 638 -5.05 8.22 19.80
N ASN A 639 -4.47 8.02 20.98
CA ASN A 639 -4.35 9.07 22.00
C ASN A 639 -3.10 9.92 21.71
N TRP A 640 -3.24 11.25 21.72
CA TRP A 640 -2.14 12.18 21.56
C TRP A 640 -2.01 13.10 22.78
N LYS A 641 -0.78 13.56 23.04
CA LYS A 641 -0.46 14.51 24.12
C LYS A 641 0.59 15.50 23.63
N ALA A 642 0.38 16.79 23.89
CA ALA A 642 1.33 17.85 23.61
C ALA A 642 1.92 18.39 24.92
N LEU A 643 3.24 18.60 24.92
CA LEU A 643 4.02 19.05 26.08
C LEU A 643 4.88 20.25 25.68
N SER A 644 5.06 21.20 26.59
CA SER A 644 6.08 22.25 26.47
C SER A 644 6.68 22.54 27.85
N ALA A 645 7.96 22.90 27.87
CA ALA A 645 8.69 23.31 29.08
C ALA A 645 8.56 24.82 29.37
N ALA A 646 8.01 25.62 28.45
CA ALA A 646 7.88 27.06 28.61
C ALA A 646 6.65 27.44 29.45
N ASN A 647 6.89 28.07 30.60
CA ASN A 647 5.83 28.67 31.44
C ASN A 647 5.08 29.85 30.78
N TRP A 648 5.59 30.36 29.66
CA TRP A 648 4.97 31.40 28.84
C TRP A 648 4.11 30.85 27.69
N LEU A 649 4.04 29.53 27.49
CA LEU A 649 3.31 28.92 26.39
C LEU A 649 2.12 28.10 26.92
N SER A 650 0.96 28.23 26.28
CA SER A 650 -0.26 27.49 26.63
C SER A 650 -0.76 26.61 25.48
N LEU A 651 -1.31 25.44 25.81
CA LEU A 651 -1.79 24.43 24.87
C LEU A 651 -3.24 24.06 25.22
N THR A 652 -4.19 24.33 24.32
CA THR A 652 -5.62 24.10 24.57
C THR A 652 -6.31 23.42 23.38
N PRO A 653 -6.72 22.13 23.49
CA PRO A 653 -6.37 21.17 24.55
C PRO A 653 -4.90 20.71 24.46
N ALA A 654 -4.33 20.26 25.58
CA ALA A 654 -2.98 19.67 25.63
C ALA A 654 -2.95 18.14 25.39
N SER A 655 -4.11 17.50 25.22
CA SER A 655 -4.23 16.07 24.92
C SER A 655 -5.59 15.76 24.32
N GLY A 656 -5.70 14.69 23.53
CA GLY A 656 -6.95 14.28 22.93
C GLY A 656 -6.87 12.95 22.20
N GLN A 657 -7.83 12.70 21.31
CA GLN A 657 -7.90 11.51 20.48
C GLN A 657 -8.00 11.88 18.99
N ILE A 658 -7.44 11.03 18.14
CA ILE A 658 -7.62 11.00 16.68
C ILE A 658 -8.31 9.67 16.34
N LYS A 659 -9.29 9.69 15.42
CA LYS A 659 -10.07 8.49 15.04
C LYS A 659 -10.09 8.33 13.53
N GLY A 660 -9.41 7.32 13.02
CA GLY A 660 -9.18 7.18 11.57
C GLY A 660 -8.59 8.46 10.96
N SER A 661 -9.13 8.89 9.83
CA SER A 661 -8.69 10.10 9.09
C SER A 661 -9.19 11.44 9.66
N THR A 662 -9.63 11.51 10.93
CA THR A 662 -10.08 12.77 11.54
C THR A 662 -8.91 13.57 12.12
N ASN A 663 -8.76 14.82 11.70
CA ASN A 663 -7.75 15.72 12.26
C ASN A 663 -8.17 16.20 13.66
N ALA A 664 -7.23 16.18 14.61
CA ALA A 664 -7.36 16.90 15.87
C ALA A 664 -6.71 18.29 15.74
N VAL A 665 -7.10 19.25 16.59
CA VAL A 665 -6.52 20.60 16.59
C VAL A 665 -6.19 21.00 18.02
N THR A 666 -5.02 21.60 18.23
CA THR A 666 -4.65 22.29 19.47
C THR A 666 -4.40 23.77 19.19
N ALA A 667 -4.90 24.64 20.06
CA ALA A 667 -4.65 26.08 20.02
C ALA A 667 -3.43 26.39 20.91
N ILE A 668 -2.48 27.12 20.32
CA ILE A 668 -1.21 27.49 20.95
C ILE A 668 -1.26 28.97 21.28
N GLY A 669 -1.21 29.27 22.58
CA GLY A 669 -1.20 30.64 23.12
C GLY A 669 0.16 30.98 23.71
N VAL A 670 0.41 32.28 23.84
CA VAL A 670 1.62 32.82 24.47
C VAL A 670 1.27 33.88 25.50
N ASN A 671 2.03 33.95 26.59
CA ASN A 671 1.85 34.91 27.67
C ASN A 671 3.11 35.78 27.83
N ALA A 672 3.13 36.93 27.15
CA ALA A 672 4.24 37.88 27.20
C ALA A 672 4.29 38.68 28.51
N SER A 673 3.23 38.69 29.31
CA SER A 673 3.13 39.52 30.54
C SER A 673 4.16 39.16 31.63
N ILE A 674 4.70 37.94 31.60
CA ILE A 674 5.70 37.45 32.58
C ILE A 674 7.15 37.58 32.09
N LEU A 675 7.37 38.13 30.89
CA LEU A 675 8.67 38.16 30.22
C LEU A 675 9.23 39.60 30.11
N LYS A 676 10.54 39.69 29.93
CA LYS A 676 11.23 40.95 29.61
C LYS A 676 11.37 41.08 28.08
N PRO A 677 11.70 42.26 27.54
CA PRO A 677 11.98 42.38 26.11
C PRO A 677 13.16 41.49 25.68
N GLY A 678 12.98 40.74 24.60
CA GLY A 678 13.92 39.72 24.12
C GLY A 678 13.23 38.66 23.24
N THR A 679 14.03 37.81 22.61
CA THR A 679 13.56 36.65 21.84
C THR A 679 13.63 35.40 22.68
N TYR A 680 12.52 34.67 22.78
CA TYR A 680 12.38 33.43 23.51
C TYR A 680 12.04 32.30 22.54
N ASN A 681 12.88 31.27 22.49
CA ASN A 681 12.60 30.04 21.74
C ASN A 681 12.16 28.96 22.72
N SER A 682 11.19 28.14 22.33
CA SER A 682 10.83 26.90 23.03
C SER A 682 10.36 25.86 22.02
N TYR A 683 10.11 24.64 22.51
CA TYR A 683 9.61 23.53 21.73
C TYR A 683 8.28 23.05 22.31
N ILE A 684 7.39 22.62 21.43
CA ILE A 684 6.24 21.76 21.76
C ILE A 684 6.61 20.37 21.26
N ILE A 685 6.56 19.37 22.14
CA ILE A 685 6.73 17.97 21.78
C ILE A 685 5.35 17.33 21.80
N VAL A 686 4.88 16.85 20.65
CA VAL A 686 3.65 16.07 20.53
C VAL A 686 4.02 14.59 20.49
N THR A 687 3.39 13.77 21.34
CA THR A 687 3.65 12.33 21.47
C THR A 687 2.44 11.51 21.06
N VAL A 688 2.65 10.47 20.24
CA VAL A 688 1.65 9.49 19.81
C VAL A 688 2.30 8.11 19.78
N ALA A 689 1.72 7.15 20.51
CA ALA A 689 2.25 5.78 20.62
C ALA A 689 3.76 5.73 20.96
N GLN A 690 4.62 5.40 19.99
CA GLN A 690 6.09 5.33 20.10
C GLN A 690 6.79 6.42 19.25
N SER A 691 6.02 7.34 18.66
CA SER A 691 6.51 8.43 17.81
C SER A 691 6.32 9.79 18.49
N THR A 692 7.26 10.71 18.25
CA THR A 692 7.15 12.10 18.70
C THR A 692 7.42 13.08 17.56
N GLN A 693 6.91 14.31 17.71
CA GLN A 693 7.06 15.36 16.73
C GLN A 693 7.27 16.71 17.42
N THR A 694 8.39 17.34 17.10
CA THR A 694 8.85 18.60 17.67
C THR A 694 8.41 19.77 16.79
N VAL A 695 7.78 20.76 17.42
CA VAL A 695 7.43 22.04 16.80
C VAL A 695 8.20 23.16 17.50
N MET A 696 8.94 23.96 16.73
CA MET A 696 9.65 25.12 17.27
C MET A 696 8.71 26.33 17.41
N VAL A 697 8.68 26.95 18.58
CA VAL A 697 7.90 28.17 18.83
C VAL A 697 8.83 29.32 19.25
N GLN A 698 8.80 30.40 18.48
CA GLN A 698 9.51 31.64 18.79
C GLN A 698 8.53 32.72 19.26
N LEU A 699 8.85 33.37 20.38
CA LEU A 699 8.17 34.55 20.90
C LEU A 699 9.15 35.72 20.96
N ILE A 700 8.87 36.77 20.19
CA ILE A 700 9.60 38.05 20.24
C ILE A 700 8.81 39.00 21.13
N VAL A 701 9.34 39.30 22.32
CA VAL A 701 8.79 40.32 23.22
C VAL A 701 9.52 41.64 22.94
N GLN A 702 8.82 42.61 22.37
CA GLN A 702 9.35 43.93 22.12
C GLN A 702 9.15 44.85 23.33
N ALA A 703 10.08 45.79 23.53
CA ALA A 703 9.95 46.82 24.55
C ALA A 703 8.74 47.73 24.25
N PRO A 704 8.13 48.37 25.28
CA PRO A 704 7.11 49.38 25.04
C PRO A 704 7.75 50.52 24.21
N PRO A 705 7.14 50.92 23.08
CA PRO A 705 7.71 51.99 22.27
C PRO A 705 7.51 53.36 22.95
N SER A 706 8.05 54.42 22.34
CA SER A 706 7.84 55.78 22.84
C SER A 706 6.33 56.13 22.89
N PRO A 707 5.89 57.01 23.82
CA PRO A 707 4.46 57.29 24.03
C PRO A 707 3.71 57.88 22.82
N SER A 708 4.41 58.23 21.74
CA SER A 708 3.90 58.80 20.50
C SER A 708 4.03 57.87 19.29
N ALA A 709 4.30 56.57 19.50
CA ALA A 709 4.49 55.58 18.43
C ALA A 709 3.21 54.77 18.12
N PRO A 710 3.16 54.08 16.96
CA PRO A 710 2.09 53.14 16.63
C PRO A 710 2.41 51.74 17.18
N ILE A 711 1.37 50.95 17.44
CA ILE A 711 1.48 49.56 17.89
C ILE A 711 0.56 48.71 17.00
N MET A 712 1.13 47.74 16.30
CA MET A 712 0.43 46.81 15.40
C MET A 712 0.08 45.51 16.11
N GLY A 713 -1.21 45.16 16.13
CA GLY A 713 -1.69 43.80 16.32
C GLY A 713 -2.40 43.29 15.06
N ALA A 714 -2.48 41.97 14.89
CA ALA A 714 -3.25 41.33 13.82
C ALA A 714 -4.00 40.09 14.36
N THR A 715 -5.24 39.88 13.93
CA THR A 715 -6.06 38.72 14.31
C THR A 715 -6.93 38.22 13.15
N PRO A 716 -7.12 36.90 12.98
CA PRO A 716 -6.36 35.81 13.60
C PRO A 716 -4.96 35.65 12.96
N LEU A 717 -4.02 34.98 13.64
CA LEU A 717 -2.68 34.67 13.10
C LEU A 717 -2.59 33.34 12.32
N SER A 718 -3.69 32.59 12.22
CA SER A 718 -3.79 31.36 11.44
C SER A 718 -5.12 31.32 10.70
N LEU A 719 -5.10 31.02 9.40
CA LEU A 719 -6.27 30.84 8.54
C LEU A 719 -6.25 29.45 7.92
N ASN A 720 -7.40 28.77 7.93
CA ASN A 720 -7.55 27.42 7.38
C ASN A 720 -8.63 27.44 6.29
N PHE A 721 -8.28 26.98 5.10
CA PHE A 721 -9.15 26.88 3.94
C PHE A 721 -9.18 25.44 3.42
N SER A 722 -10.34 25.01 2.93
CA SER A 722 -10.49 23.72 2.24
C SER A 722 -11.33 23.90 0.98
N THR A 723 -10.98 23.17 -0.07
CA THR A 723 -11.72 23.16 -1.36
C THR A 723 -11.50 21.83 -2.06
N THR A 724 -12.32 21.52 -3.08
CA THR A 724 -12.12 20.37 -3.97
C THR A 724 -11.69 20.88 -5.34
N GLN A 725 -10.75 20.20 -6.01
CA GLN A 725 -10.21 20.64 -7.30
C GLN A 725 -11.31 20.88 -8.34
N GLY A 726 -11.21 21.97 -9.10
CA GLY A 726 -12.18 22.35 -10.12
C GLY A 726 -13.47 23.01 -9.60
N LEU A 727 -13.70 23.06 -8.29
CA LEU A 727 -14.75 23.90 -7.70
C LEU A 727 -14.30 25.37 -7.61
N PRO A 728 -15.25 26.32 -7.47
CA PRO A 728 -14.94 27.74 -7.24
C PRO A 728 -13.99 27.97 -6.06
N ASN A 729 -13.28 29.09 -6.11
CA ASN A 729 -12.42 29.56 -5.03
C ASN A 729 -13.20 29.61 -3.69
N PRO A 730 -12.61 29.19 -2.56
CA PRO A 730 -13.25 29.33 -1.26
C PRO A 730 -13.44 30.82 -0.90
N PRO A 731 -14.46 31.17 -0.09
CA PRO A 731 -14.68 32.55 0.31
C PRO A 731 -13.48 33.09 1.10
N GLY A 732 -13.04 34.30 0.76
CA GLY A 732 -11.89 34.96 1.40
C GLY A 732 -12.15 35.23 2.89
N GLN A 733 -11.13 35.01 3.72
CA GLN A 733 -11.21 35.20 5.17
C GLN A 733 -10.61 36.56 5.56
N VAL A 734 -11.22 37.25 6.53
CA VAL A 734 -10.82 38.61 6.90
C VAL A 734 -9.87 38.59 8.09
N VAL A 735 -8.71 39.23 7.90
CA VAL A 735 -7.77 39.60 8.95
C VAL A 735 -8.10 41.02 9.42
N THR A 736 -8.18 41.22 10.73
CA THR A 736 -8.26 42.56 11.34
C THR A 736 -6.87 42.98 11.81
N ILE A 737 -6.39 44.12 11.32
CA ILE A 737 -5.20 44.80 11.83
C ILE A 737 -5.66 45.87 12.81
N THR A 738 -5.06 45.95 13.99
CA THR A 738 -5.43 46.88 15.06
C THR A 738 -4.27 47.80 15.38
N ASN A 739 -4.52 49.12 15.47
CA ASN A 739 -3.55 50.09 15.96
C ASN A 739 -3.86 50.48 17.41
N THR A 740 -3.17 49.88 18.38
CA THR A 740 -3.31 50.23 19.81
C THR A 740 -2.36 51.34 20.26
N GLY A 741 -1.54 51.88 19.34
CA GLY A 741 -0.62 52.99 19.60
C GLY A 741 -1.30 54.36 19.56
N LYS A 742 -0.49 55.41 19.71
CA LYS A 742 -0.97 56.81 19.78
C LYS A 742 -0.70 57.66 18.54
N SER A 743 0.01 57.11 17.54
CA SER A 743 0.16 57.72 16.22
C SER A 743 -0.47 56.87 15.12
N GLN A 744 -0.59 57.45 13.94
CA GLN A 744 -0.99 56.75 12.71
C GLN A 744 -0.03 55.59 12.40
N LEU A 745 -0.60 54.41 12.13
CA LEU A 745 0.11 53.21 11.70
C LEU A 745 0.01 53.09 10.18
N SER A 746 1.11 53.33 9.48
CA SER A 746 1.25 53.00 8.06
C SER A 746 1.60 51.52 7.95
N TRP A 747 0.97 50.76 7.07
CA TRP A 747 1.26 49.34 6.91
C TRP A 747 1.25 48.91 5.45
N HIS A 748 2.03 47.87 5.15
CA HIS A 748 2.00 47.14 3.89
C HIS A 748 2.08 45.64 4.17
N THR A 749 1.61 44.83 3.22
CA THR A 749 1.79 43.38 3.27
C THR A 749 2.76 42.90 2.20
N THR A 750 3.64 41.98 2.59
CA THR A 750 4.35 41.12 1.67
C THR A 750 3.73 39.72 1.76
N VAL A 751 2.85 39.42 0.79
CA VAL A 751 2.53 38.02 0.46
C VAL A 751 3.84 37.40 -0.03
N ASN A 752 4.22 36.24 0.50
CA ASN A 752 5.49 35.62 0.13
C ASN A 752 5.49 35.26 -1.38
N ILE A 753 6.40 35.91 -2.13
CA ILE A 753 6.35 36.10 -3.59
C ILE A 753 6.52 34.81 -4.43
N MET A 754 6.59 33.65 -3.78
CA MET A 754 6.72 32.34 -4.44
C MET A 754 5.37 31.62 -4.65
N THR A 755 4.24 32.21 -4.23
CA THR A 755 2.91 31.57 -4.34
C THR A 755 1.95 32.35 -5.26
N SER A 756 1.44 31.67 -6.28
CA SER A 756 0.45 32.23 -7.24
C SER A 756 -1.00 32.02 -6.82
N TRP A 757 -1.23 31.26 -5.75
CA TRP A 757 -2.56 30.86 -5.26
C TRP A 757 -3.08 31.74 -4.11
N LEU A 758 -2.27 32.64 -3.57
CA LEU A 758 -2.56 33.42 -2.36
C LEU A 758 -2.51 34.91 -2.66
N ALA A 759 -3.51 35.67 -2.20
CA ALA A 759 -3.53 37.13 -2.31
C ALA A 759 -4.11 37.78 -1.05
N ALA A 760 -3.71 39.02 -0.80
CA ALA A 760 -4.24 39.88 0.25
C ALA A 760 -4.72 41.20 -0.36
N SER A 761 -5.89 41.69 0.05
CA SER A 761 -6.43 42.98 -0.42
C SER A 761 -7.15 43.73 0.71
N PRO A 762 -6.85 45.03 0.94
CA PRO A 762 -5.81 45.82 0.27
C PRO A 762 -4.39 45.36 0.62
N THR A 763 -3.41 45.72 -0.21
CA THR A 763 -1.99 45.36 0.00
C THR A 763 -1.23 46.33 0.91
N GLY A 764 -1.87 47.42 1.32
CA GLY A 764 -1.33 48.40 2.25
C GLY A 764 -2.37 49.46 2.61
N GLY A 765 -2.08 50.25 3.62
CA GLY A 765 -3.00 51.27 4.12
C GLY A 765 -2.46 52.03 5.32
N SER A 766 -3.37 52.74 5.97
CA SER A 766 -3.08 53.56 7.14
C SER A 766 -4.21 53.45 8.15
N ILE A 767 -3.88 53.21 9.42
CA ILE A 767 -4.85 53.00 10.51
C ILE A 767 -4.59 54.06 11.60
N ALA A 768 -5.61 54.85 11.93
CA ALA A 768 -5.53 55.89 12.94
C ALA A 768 -5.40 55.29 14.37
N PRO A 769 -4.96 56.07 15.38
CA PRO A 769 -4.87 55.61 16.77
C PRO A 769 -6.18 55.02 17.29
N GLY A 770 -6.13 53.84 17.90
CA GLY A 770 -7.30 53.15 18.45
C GLY A 770 -8.29 52.60 17.42
N GLN A 771 -7.95 52.62 16.13
CA GLN A 771 -8.80 52.09 15.06
C GLN A 771 -8.31 50.72 14.57
N THR A 772 -9.16 50.07 13.78
CA THR A 772 -8.84 48.85 13.04
C THR A 772 -8.87 49.08 11.52
N GLY A 773 -8.17 48.23 10.79
CA GLY A 773 -8.30 48.04 9.35
C GLY A 773 -8.58 46.56 9.05
N GLN A 774 -9.23 46.28 7.93
CA GLN A 774 -9.53 44.92 7.49
C GLN A 774 -8.78 44.59 6.19
N VAL A 775 -8.30 43.35 6.10
CA VAL A 775 -7.63 42.80 4.93
C VAL A 775 -8.23 41.45 4.61
N THR A 776 -8.79 41.28 3.41
CA THR A 776 -9.32 40.01 2.95
C THR A 776 -8.19 39.19 2.35
N ILE A 777 -7.99 37.99 2.88
CA ILE A 777 -7.09 36.97 2.34
C ILE A 777 -7.91 36.09 1.40
N SER A 778 -7.55 36.11 0.12
CA SER A 778 -8.23 35.41 -0.97
C SER A 778 -7.33 34.31 -1.54
N ILE A 779 -7.96 33.23 -2.00
CA ILE A 779 -7.27 32.07 -2.58
C ILE A 779 -7.75 31.84 -4.02
N TYR A 780 -6.81 31.44 -4.89
CA TYR A 780 -7.05 31.10 -6.29
C TYR A 780 -6.70 29.63 -6.53
N THR A 781 -7.71 28.79 -6.78
CA THR A 781 -7.58 27.32 -6.83
C THR A 781 -7.43 26.75 -8.24
N ALA A 782 -7.71 27.55 -9.28
CA ALA A 782 -7.96 27.07 -10.64
C ALA A 782 -6.86 26.20 -11.27
N ASN A 783 -5.59 26.43 -10.90
CA ASN A 783 -4.42 25.70 -11.41
C ASN A 783 -3.74 24.83 -10.33
N LEU A 784 -4.39 24.59 -9.19
CA LEU A 784 -3.84 23.74 -8.12
C LEU A 784 -4.21 22.27 -8.35
N THR A 785 -3.25 21.38 -8.12
CA THR A 785 -3.48 19.94 -7.95
C THR A 785 -3.92 19.64 -6.51
N PRO A 786 -4.52 18.47 -6.24
CA PRO A 786 -4.85 18.06 -4.88
C PRO A 786 -3.58 17.95 -4.03
N ASN A 787 -3.48 18.75 -2.97
CA ASN A 787 -2.40 18.73 -1.98
C ASN A 787 -2.74 19.68 -0.81
N THR A 788 -1.93 19.65 0.25
CA THR A 788 -1.90 20.72 1.27
C THR A 788 -0.88 21.77 0.87
N TYR A 789 -1.29 23.04 0.81
CA TYR A 789 -0.45 24.19 0.52
C TYR A 789 -0.34 25.08 1.77
N VAL A 790 0.88 25.43 2.17
CA VAL A 790 1.14 26.35 3.29
C VAL A 790 1.71 27.65 2.76
N GLY A 791 1.03 28.75 3.03
CA GLY A 791 1.44 30.10 2.68
C GLY A 791 1.67 30.97 3.91
N GLN A 792 2.39 32.07 3.73
CA GLN A 792 2.59 33.09 4.77
C GLN A 792 2.32 34.48 4.19
N VAL A 793 1.53 35.27 4.92
CA VAL A 793 1.26 36.67 4.63
C VAL A 793 1.89 37.48 5.76
N VAL A 794 2.89 38.30 5.45
CA VAL A 794 3.59 39.13 6.43
C VAL A 794 3.04 40.55 6.37
N PHE A 795 2.71 41.11 7.53
CA PHE A 795 2.28 42.50 7.68
C PHE A 795 3.40 43.29 8.36
N VAL A 796 3.84 44.34 7.67
CA VAL A 796 4.92 45.22 8.11
C VAL A 796 4.34 46.60 8.39
N GLY A 797 4.29 46.95 9.67
CA GLY A 797 3.87 48.26 10.17
C GLY A 797 5.05 49.22 10.39
N ALA A 798 4.82 50.50 10.12
CA ALA A 798 5.73 51.60 10.37
C ALA A 798 4.98 52.86 10.86
N ASP A 799 5.70 53.80 11.44
CA ASP A 799 5.19 55.14 11.75
C ASP A 799 5.19 56.07 10.51
N SER A 800 4.80 57.33 10.71
CA SER A 800 4.80 58.36 9.65
C SER A 800 6.20 58.74 9.14
N ASN A 801 7.26 58.30 9.82
CA ASN A 801 8.66 58.59 9.51
C ASN A 801 9.38 57.38 8.88
N GLY A 802 8.69 56.23 8.75
CA GLY A 802 9.25 54.98 8.25
C GLY A 802 9.97 54.12 9.30
N ALA A 803 9.92 54.48 10.58
CA ALA A 803 10.45 53.64 11.66
C ALA A 803 9.49 52.46 11.93
N PRO A 804 9.99 51.23 12.18
CA PRO A 804 9.13 50.06 12.36
C PRO A 804 8.23 50.20 13.60
N ALA A 805 6.95 49.88 13.43
CA ALA A 805 5.96 49.92 14.50
C ALA A 805 6.21 48.79 15.53
N ALA A 806 5.94 49.04 16.81
CA ALA A 806 5.99 47.96 17.79
C ALA A 806 4.90 46.92 17.49
N GLY A 807 5.22 45.64 17.68
CA GLY A 807 4.38 44.52 17.25
C GLY A 807 4.57 44.13 15.78
N SER A 808 5.32 44.89 14.99
CA SER A 808 5.73 44.52 13.62
C SER A 808 7.01 43.66 13.65
N PRO A 809 7.18 42.67 12.75
CA PRO A 809 6.17 42.16 11.82
C PRO A 809 5.15 41.24 12.49
N GLN A 810 3.96 41.16 11.91
CA GLN A 810 2.97 40.11 12.20
C GLN A 810 2.91 39.14 11.01
N THR A 811 3.14 37.85 11.26
CA THR A 811 3.08 36.80 10.24
C THR A 811 1.81 35.99 10.41
N ILE A 812 1.04 35.82 9.33
CA ILE A 812 -0.19 35.03 9.30
C ILE A 812 0.05 33.79 8.45
N THR A 813 -0.12 32.62 9.07
CA THR A 813 -0.01 31.32 8.39
C THR A 813 -1.33 31.00 7.71
N VAL A 814 -1.28 30.56 6.45
CA VAL A 814 -2.44 30.20 5.64
C VAL A 814 -2.30 28.76 5.19
N ASN A 815 -3.15 27.88 5.72
CA ASN A 815 -3.22 26.48 5.33
C ASN A 815 -4.37 26.30 4.34
N LEU A 816 -4.08 25.71 3.17
CA LEU A 816 -5.06 25.39 2.13
C LEU A 816 -5.01 23.90 1.83
N LEU A 817 -6.11 23.19 2.09
CA LEU A 817 -6.30 21.80 1.67
C LEU A 817 -7.09 21.76 0.35
N VAL A 818 -6.45 21.31 -0.73
CA VAL A 818 -7.11 21.01 -2.01
C VAL A 818 -7.34 19.50 -2.08
N LEU A 819 -8.61 19.10 -2.08
CA LEU A 819 -9.05 17.71 -2.14
C LEU A 819 -9.21 17.22 -3.60
N PRO A 820 -8.95 15.93 -3.88
CA PRO A 820 -9.14 15.36 -5.21
C PRO A 820 -10.64 15.33 -5.59
N PRO A 821 -10.99 15.58 -6.86
CA PRO A 821 -12.38 15.63 -7.28
C PRO A 821 -13.03 14.25 -7.24
N CYS A 822 -14.34 14.21 -6.95
CA CYS A 822 -15.13 13.00 -7.08
C CYS A 822 -15.07 12.51 -8.53
N THR A 823 -14.50 11.33 -8.75
CA THR A 823 -14.13 10.82 -10.08
C THR A 823 -14.60 9.40 -10.30
N LEU A 824 -15.19 9.15 -11.48
CA LEU A 824 -15.36 7.81 -12.03
C LEU A 824 -14.15 7.51 -12.93
N GLN A 825 -13.31 6.58 -12.50
CA GLN A 825 -12.17 6.14 -13.29
C GLN A 825 -12.65 5.45 -14.58
N PRO A 826 -11.83 5.43 -15.66
CA PRO A 826 -12.10 4.56 -16.79
C PRO A 826 -12.29 3.09 -16.33
N PRO A 827 -13.18 2.32 -16.98
CA PRO A 827 -13.30 0.89 -16.71
C PRO A 827 -11.97 0.18 -16.98
N SER A 828 -11.69 -0.92 -16.26
CA SER A 828 -10.44 -1.67 -16.39
C SER A 828 -10.15 -2.17 -17.82
N LEU A 829 -11.21 -2.38 -18.62
CA LEU A 829 -11.14 -2.74 -20.02
C LEU A 829 -11.91 -1.72 -20.86
N SER A 830 -11.24 -1.10 -21.84
CA SER A 830 -11.83 -0.15 -22.78
C SER A 830 -12.61 -0.83 -23.92
N SER A 831 -12.26 -2.08 -24.22
CA SER A 831 -13.01 -2.95 -25.14
C SER A 831 -13.00 -4.42 -24.68
N LEU A 832 -14.06 -5.14 -25.02
CA LEU A 832 -14.22 -6.57 -24.79
C LEU A 832 -14.51 -7.26 -26.12
N ALA A 833 -13.87 -8.39 -26.34
CA ALA A 833 -14.06 -9.22 -27.52
C ALA A 833 -14.58 -10.61 -27.12
N PHE A 834 -15.68 -11.02 -27.74
CA PHE A 834 -16.23 -12.36 -27.65
C PHE A 834 -16.24 -12.99 -29.05
N SER A 835 -15.89 -14.27 -29.15
CA SER A 835 -15.95 -15.04 -30.39
C SER A 835 -16.69 -16.36 -30.16
N ALA A 836 -17.56 -16.73 -31.10
CA ALA A 836 -18.30 -17.98 -31.04
C ALA A 836 -18.70 -18.44 -32.45
N THR A 837 -18.79 -19.74 -32.67
CA THR A 837 -19.41 -20.33 -33.86
C THR A 837 -20.93 -20.30 -33.76
N GLN A 838 -21.62 -20.01 -34.87
CA GLN A 838 -23.08 -19.92 -34.92
C GLN A 838 -23.73 -21.22 -34.42
N GLY A 839 -24.73 -21.11 -33.55
CA GLY A 839 -25.44 -22.25 -32.96
C GLY A 839 -24.65 -23.03 -31.90
N SER A 840 -23.41 -22.63 -31.58
CA SER A 840 -22.64 -23.21 -30.47
C SER A 840 -22.98 -22.56 -29.13
N SER A 841 -22.52 -23.15 -28.02
CA SER A 841 -22.72 -22.60 -26.67
C SER A 841 -22.13 -21.19 -26.53
N ASN A 842 -22.75 -20.39 -25.65
CA ASN A 842 -22.27 -19.04 -25.35
C ASN A 842 -20.82 -19.07 -24.84
N PRO A 843 -19.95 -18.13 -25.28
CA PRO A 843 -18.59 -18.01 -24.75
C PRO A 843 -18.63 -17.56 -23.28
N GLY A 844 -17.58 -17.91 -22.53
CA GLY A 844 -17.49 -17.62 -21.10
C GLY A 844 -17.59 -16.12 -20.78
N PRO A 845 -18.25 -15.72 -19.68
CA PRO A 845 -18.40 -14.32 -19.31
C PRO A 845 -17.04 -13.69 -18.95
N GLN A 846 -16.93 -12.38 -19.20
CA GLN A 846 -15.77 -11.57 -18.87
C GLN A 846 -16.18 -10.52 -17.82
N SER A 847 -15.26 -10.06 -16.98
CA SER A 847 -15.54 -9.04 -15.95
C SER A 847 -14.86 -7.71 -16.28
N VAL A 848 -15.56 -6.61 -16.03
CA VAL A 848 -15.04 -5.24 -16.12
C VAL A 848 -15.16 -4.60 -14.74
N SER A 849 -14.05 -4.24 -14.11
CA SER A 849 -14.12 -3.49 -12.85
C SER A 849 -14.28 -1.99 -13.12
N ILE A 850 -15.10 -1.36 -12.28
CA ILE A 850 -15.25 0.10 -12.20
C ILE A 850 -14.80 0.59 -10.83
N THR A 851 -14.12 1.73 -10.79
CA THR A 851 -13.49 2.28 -9.58
C THR A 851 -13.94 3.72 -9.37
N GLY A 852 -14.35 4.04 -8.14
CA GLY A 852 -14.69 5.41 -7.72
C GLY A 852 -13.57 6.00 -6.87
N THR A 853 -13.13 7.22 -7.17
CA THR A 853 -12.01 7.87 -6.46
C THR A 853 -12.29 9.31 -6.06
N GLY A 854 -11.50 9.79 -5.10
CA GLY A 854 -11.50 11.17 -4.66
C GLY A 854 -12.60 11.52 -3.66
N ASN A 855 -12.82 12.82 -3.46
CA ASN A 855 -13.71 13.37 -2.44
C ASN A 855 -15.17 13.42 -2.92
N CYS A 856 -15.80 12.24 -3.09
CA CYS A 856 -17.24 12.13 -3.32
C CYS A 856 -18.05 12.28 -2.02
N ALA A 857 -19.29 12.77 -2.13
CA ALA A 857 -20.29 12.54 -1.08
C ALA A 857 -20.74 11.06 -1.14
N TRP A 858 -20.00 10.16 -0.48
CA TRP A 858 -20.28 8.72 -0.51
C TRP A 858 -21.68 8.40 0.05
N PRO A 859 -22.43 7.44 -0.53
CA PRO A 859 -22.03 6.52 -1.61
C PRO A 859 -22.12 7.12 -3.03
N LEU A 860 -21.20 6.69 -3.90
CA LEU A 860 -21.24 6.95 -5.34
C LEU A 860 -22.13 5.91 -6.01
N SER A 861 -23.31 6.32 -6.48
CA SER A 861 -24.28 5.45 -7.15
C SER A 861 -24.02 5.41 -8.66
N TRP A 862 -24.04 4.23 -9.26
CA TRP A 862 -23.69 4.03 -10.67
C TRP A 862 -24.70 3.16 -11.42
N HIS A 863 -24.81 3.35 -12.74
CA HIS A 863 -25.66 2.55 -13.61
C HIS A 863 -25.08 2.43 -15.03
N THR A 864 -25.34 1.28 -15.67
CA THR A 864 -25.02 1.03 -17.09
C THR A 864 -26.22 1.35 -17.98
N THR A 865 -25.97 1.94 -19.15
CA THR A 865 -26.92 2.01 -20.27
C THR A 865 -26.24 1.56 -21.55
N LEU A 866 -27.01 1.16 -22.57
CA LEU A 866 -26.49 0.77 -23.89
C LEU A 866 -26.80 1.88 -24.90
N THR A 867 -25.81 2.31 -25.69
CA THR A 867 -26.06 3.32 -26.74
C THR A 867 -26.92 2.77 -27.88
N ASN A 868 -26.72 1.49 -28.20
CA ASN A 868 -27.55 0.70 -29.11
C ASN A 868 -28.11 -0.50 -28.33
N PRO A 869 -29.44 -0.73 -28.30
CA PRO A 869 -30.03 -1.87 -27.58
C PRO A 869 -29.56 -3.19 -28.20
N ALA A 870 -28.84 -3.99 -27.42
CA ALA A 870 -28.24 -5.25 -27.84
C ALA A 870 -28.85 -6.42 -27.05
N SER A 871 -29.84 -7.10 -27.63
CA SER A 871 -30.49 -8.28 -27.02
C SER A 871 -29.55 -9.48 -26.83
N TRP A 872 -28.38 -9.46 -27.47
CA TRP A 872 -27.31 -10.44 -27.32
C TRP A 872 -26.36 -10.14 -26.15
N LEU A 873 -26.51 -9.03 -25.43
CA LEU A 873 -25.61 -8.61 -24.36
C LEU A 873 -26.35 -8.49 -23.02
N ALA A 874 -25.78 -9.08 -21.96
CA ALA A 874 -26.25 -8.96 -20.59
C ALA A 874 -25.15 -8.45 -19.65
N LEU A 875 -25.54 -7.62 -18.69
CA LEU A 875 -24.66 -6.98 -17.70
C LEU A 875 -25.19 -7.28 -16.29
N ALA A 876 -24.33 -7.81 -15.43
CA ALA A 876 -24.71 -8.22 -14.07
C ALA A 876 -23.62 -7.84 -13.04
N PRO A 877 -23.90 -6.93 -12.08
CA PRO A 877 -25.09 -6.10 -11.98
C PRO A 877 -25.10 -4.94 -13.00
N ALA A 878 -26.29 -4.43 -13.34
CA ALA A 878 -26.46 -3.29 -14.25
C ALA A 878 -26.48 -1.92 -13.53
N SER A 879 -26.53 -1.92 -12.20
CA SER A 879 -26.41 -0.74 -11.34
C SER A 879 -25.95 -1.16 -9.95
N GLY A 880 -25.45 -0.20 -9.17
CA GLY A 880 -25.02 -0.44 -7.81
C GLY A 880 -24.47 0.83 -7.15
N SER A 881 -23.72 0.64 -6.07
CA SER A 881 -23.04 1.73 -5.37
C SER A 881 -21.62 1.35 -4.95
N LEU A 882 -20.80 2.38 -4.82
CA LEU A 882 -19.47 2.34 -4.20
C LEU A 882 -19.57 3.18 -2.92
N VAL A 883 -18.98 2.72 -1.81
CA VAL A 883 -19.13 3.33 -0.47
C VAL A 883 -17.85 4.00 0.04
N ALA A 884 -16.71 3.82 -0.62
CA ALA A 884 -15.45 4.45 -0.27
C ALA A 884 -14.55 4.71 -1.49
N SER A 885 -13.65 5.69 -1.39
CA SER A 885 -12.65 6.00 -2.42
C SER A 885 -11.66 4.86 -2.60
N GLY A 886 -11.36 4.52 -3.85
CA GLY A 886 -10.50 3.39 -4.21
C GLY A 886 -11.22 2.04 -4.21
N GLN A 887 -12.51 1.99 -3.86
CA GLN A 887 -13.29 0.77 -4.02
C GLN A 887 -13.54 0.47 -5.50
N SER A 888 -13.33 -0.80 -5.86
CA SER A 888 -13.65 -1.36 -7.18
C SER A 888 -14.82 -2.34 -7.08
N VAL A 889 -15.70 -2.36 -8.09
CA VAL A 889 -16.80 -3.35 -8.22
C VAL A 889 -16.78 -3.98 -9.61
N PRO A 890 -16.85 -5.32 -9.73
CA PRO A 890 -16.90 -6.00 -11.03
C PRO A 890 -18.31 -6.00 -11.62
N ILE A 891 -18.41 -5.65 -12.90
CA ILE A 891 -19.57 -5.87 -13.77
C ILE A 891 -19.28 -7.11 -14.60
N THR A 892 -20.10 -8.15 -14.47
CA THR A 892 -20.02 -9.35 -15.30
C THR A 892 -20.71 -9.08 -16.63
N VAL A 893 -19.97 -9.26 -17.72
CA VAL A 893 -20.42 -9.09 -19.10
C VAL A 893 -20.57 -10.48 -19.72
N SER A 894 -21.79 -10.83 -20.12
CA SER A 894 -22.10 -12.10 -20.78
C SER A 894 -22.84 -11.86 -22.08
N VAL A 895 -22.68 -12.78 -23.04
CA VAL A 895 -23.29 -12.68 -24.36
C VAL A 895 -24.12 -13.91 -24.70
N ASN A 896 -25.17 -13.71 -25.50
CA ASN A 896 -26.07 -14.74 -25.98
C ASN A 896 -25.98 -14.83 -27.51
N THR A 897 -25.52 -15.97 -28.02
CA THR A 897 -25.33 -16.24 -29.45
C THR A 897 -26.58 -16.82 -30.13
N ALA A 898 -27.57 -17.24 -29.35
CA ALA A 898 -28.77 -17.89 -29.85
C ALA A 898 -29.59 -16.97 -30.78
N GLY A 899 -29.87 -17.45 -31.99
CA GLY A 899 -30.64 -16.71 -33.00
C GLY A 899 -29.86 -15.61 -33.73
N LEU A 900 -28.55 -15.46 -33.50
CA LEU A 900 -27.70 -14.58 -34.30
C LEU A 900 -27.25 -15.24 -35.61
N ASN A 901 -26.94 -14.41 -36.60
CA ASN A 901 -26.32 -14.81 -37.86
C ASN A 901 -24.81 -14.63 -37.79
N ALA A 902 -24.07 -15.30 -38.68
CA ALA A 902 -22.64 -15.04 -38.86
C ALA A 902 -22.40 -13.55 -39.19
N GLY A 903 -21.48 -12.90 -38.49
CA GLY A 903 -21.26 -11.46 -38.56
C GLY A 903 -20.57 -10.88 -37.32
N THR A 904 -20.25 -9.60 -37.37
CA THR A 904 -19.68 -8.86 -36.22
C THR A 904 -20.72 -7.91 -35.65
N TYR A 905 -21.09 -8.12 -34.39
CA TYR A 905 -22.00 -7.26 -33.62
C TYR A 905 -21.18 -6.40 -32.66
N SER A 906 -21.50 -5.11 -32.53
CA SER A 906 -20.80 -4.23 -31.58
C SER A 906 -21.74 -3.21 -30.97
N THR A 907 -21.56 -2.91 -29.68
CA THR A 907 -22.29 -1.87 -28.95
C THR A 907 -21.39 -1.22 -27.90
N ARG A 908 -21.79 -0.04 -27.42
CA ARG A 908 -21.10 0.67 -26.33
C ARG A 908 -21.94 0.62 -25.06
N VAL A 909 -21.30 0.20 -23.98
CA VAL A 909 -21.83 0.30 -22.62
C VAL A 909 -21.40 1.64 -22.07
N LEU A 910 -22.37 2.46 -21.68
CA LEU A 910 -22.20 3.78 -21.10
C LEU A 910 -22.38 3.69 -19.58
N LEU A 911 -21.37 4.13 -18.83
CA LEU A 911 -21.28 4.07 -17.37
C LEU A 911 -21.47 5.46 -16.79
N SER A 912 -22.62 5.68 -16.13
CA SER A 912 -22.97 6.95 -15.50
C SER A 912 -22.92 6.81 -13.98
N ALA A 913 -22.31 7.77 -13.27
CA ALA A 913 -22.23 7.78 -11.82
C ALA A 913 -22.51 9.17 -11.21
N THR A 914 -23.26 9.17 -10.10
CA THR A 914 -23.66 10.34 -9.32
C THR A 914 -23.44 10.08 -7.84
N ASP A 915 -22.86 11.05 -7.13
CA ASP A 915 -22.64 10.92 -5.68
C ASP A 915 -23.92 11.13 -4.87
N GLY A 916 -23.84 10.98 -3.55
CA GLY A 916 -24.95 11.17 -2.62
C GLY A 916 -25.49 12.62 -2.53
N SER A 917 -24.85 13.59 -3.18
CA SER A 917 -25.41 14.94 -3.39
C SER A 917 -26.22 15.05 -4.69
N ASN A 918 -26.29 13.97 -5.49
CA ASN A 918 -26.74 13.91 -6.88
C ASN A 918 -25.84 14.67 -7.87
N THR A 919 -24.59 14.96 -7.50
CA THR A 919 -23.61 15.55 -8.41
C THR A 919 -23.00 14.45 -9.29
N ALA A 920 -22.96 14.66 -10.61
CA ALA A 920 -22.29 13.73 -11.52
C ALA A 920 -20.78 13.71 -11.26
N ALA A 921 -20.19 12.51 -11.08
CA ALA A 921 -18.76 12.37 -10.86
C ALA A 921 -17.97 12.80 -12.10
N GLN A 922 -16.79 13.41 -11.92
CA GLN A 922 -15.93 13.77 -13.05
C GLN A 922 -15.53 12.50 -13.83
N GLY A 923 -15.58 12.61 -15.16
CA GLY A 923 -15.45 11.47 -16.06
C GLY A 923 -16.76 10.72 -16.35
N SER A 924 -17.84 10.98 -15.61
CA SER A 924 -19.17 10.45 -15.95
C SER A 924 -19.77 11.22 -17.14
N PRO A 925 -20.25 10.56 -18.21
CA PRO A 925 -20.25 9.11 -18.41
C PRO A 925 -18.93 8.58 -19.01
N ARG A 926 -18.44 7.45 -18.47
CA ARG A 926 -17.39 6.63 -19.11
C ARG A 926 -18.03 5.65 -20.10
N PHE A 927 -17.25 5.00 -20.95
CA PHE A 927 -17.75 3.90 -21.78
C PHE A 927 -16.70 2.82 -22.05
N PHE A 928 -17.18 1.62 -22.37
CA PHE A 928 -16.40 0.55 -23.00
C PHE A 928 -17.17 -0.04 -24.18
N THR A 929 -16.46 -0.62 -25.16
CA THR A 929 -17.07 -1.21 -26.36
C THR A 929 -17.06 -2.73 -26.27
N VAL A 930 -18.22 -3.37 -26.43
CA VAL A 930 -18.32 -4.83 -26.50
C VAL A 930 -18.54 -5.25 -27.95
N THR A 931 -17.73 -6.18 -28.43
CA THR A 931 -17.82 -6.74 -29.78
C THR A 931 -17.95 -8.26 -29.72
N LEU A 932 -18.96 -8.79 -30.38
CA LEU A 932 -19.23 -10.22 -30.54
C LEU A 932 -19.06 -10.61 -32.02
N THR A 933 -18.08 -11.45 -32.32
CA THR A 933 -17.88 -12.04 -33.64
C THR A 933 -18.50 -13.42 -33.69
N VAL A 934 -19.62 -13.55 -34.42
CA VAL A 934 -20.25 -14.84 -34.70
C VAL A 934 -19.65 -15.39 -36.00
N LEU A 935 -18.88 -16.47 -35.88
CA LEU A 935 -18.30 -17.18 -37.01
C LEU A 935 -19.33 -18.11 -37.65
N GLN A 936 -19.31 -18.18 -38.98
CA GLN A 936 -20.10 -19.16 -39.73
C GLN A 936 -19.72 -20.60 -39.32
N PRO A 937 -20.71 -21.50 -39.17
CA PRO A 937 -20.47 -22.88 -38.74
C PRO A 937 -19.71 -23.64 -39.82
N CYS A 938 -19.02 -24.71 -39.43
CA CYS A 938 -18.35 -25.61 -40.37
C CYS A 938 -19.37 -26.27 -41.31
N GLN A 939 -19.21 -26.08 -42.62
CA GLN A 939 -20.03 -26.71 -43.67
C GLN A 939 -19.15 -27.29 -44.78
N LEU A 940 -19.54 -28.46 -45.26
CA LEU A 940 -18.91 -29.17 -46.36
C LEU A 940 -19.77 -28.98 -47.61
N GLN A 941 -19.26 -28.27 -48.62
CA GLN A 941 -19.93 -28.12 -49.90
C GLN A 941 -19.56 -29.28 -50.84
N VAL A 942 -20.50 -29.64 -51.71
CA VAL A 942 -20.38 -30.72 -52.72
C VAL A 942 -20.72 -30.14 -54.10
N GLY A 943 -19.91 -30.43 -55.12
CA GLY A 943 -20.18 -30.00 -56.50
C GLY A 943 -19.49 -30.86 -57.58
N PRO A 944 -20.15 -31.22 -58.69
CA PRO A 944 -21.54 -30.94 -59.02
C PRO A 944 -22.52 -31.76 -58.18
N PRO A 945 -23.75 -31.27 -57.92
CA PRO A 945 -24.72 -31.97 -57.06
C PRO A 945 -25.36 -33.20 -57.70
N ASN A 946 -25.05 -33.50 -58.97
CA ASN A 946 -25.48 -34.70 -59.69
C ASN A 946 -24.35 -35.15 -60.63
N LEU A 947 -24.15 -36.47 -60.74
CA LEU A 947 -23.25 -37.09 -61.72
C LEU A 947 -24.08 -37.85 -62.76
N MET A 948 -23.73 -37.73 -64.04
CA MET A 948 -24.46 -38.39 -65.14
C MET A 948 -23.56 -39.41 -65.83
N LEU A 949 -23.52 -40.62 -65.28
CA LEU A 949 -22.79 -41.74 -65.85
C LEU A 949 -23.59 -42.35 -67.01
N SER A 950 -22.95 -42.48 -68.18
CA SER A 950 -23.48 -43.22 -69.33
C SER A 950 -22.48 -44.28 -69.79
N GLY A 951 -22.99 -45.34 -70.42
CA GLY A 951 -22.18 -46.49 -70.83
C GLY A 951 -22.87 -47.31 -71.92
N ILE A 952 -22.07 -47.99 -72.73
CA ILE A 952 -22.54 -48.82 -73.85
C ILE A 952 -22.52 -50.29 -73.42
N GLN A 953 -23.60 -51.01 -73.72
CA GLN A 953 -23.76 -52.41 -73.32
C GLN A 953 -22.62 -53.28 -73.87
N GLY A 954 -21.82 -53.86 -72.96
CA GLY A 954 -20.68 -54.72 -73.30
C GLY A 954 -19.28 -54.11 -73.08
N GLN A 955 -19.16 -52.83 -72.73
CA GLN A 955 -17.88 -52.27 -72.24
C GLN A 955 -17.70 -52.51 -70.74
N SER A 956 -16.46 -52.71 -70.30
CA SER A 956 -16.10 -53.11 -68.93
C SER A 956 -15.97 -51.97 -67.92
N SER A 957 -16.03 -50.71 -68.36
CA SER A 957 -15.96 -49.52 -67.49
C SER A 957 -16.45 -48.27 -68.22
N SER A 958 -17.24 -47.42 -67.56
CA SER A 958 -17.54 -46.05 -68.00
C SER A 958 -16.39 -45.09 -67.67
N SER A 959 -16.46 -43.85 -68.15
CA SER A 959 -15.49 -42.80 -67.80
C SER A 959 -15.72 -42.31 -66.36
N THR A 960 -14.67 -42.29 -65.55
CA THR A 960 -14.65 -41.67 -64.21
C THR A 960 -15.13 -40.21 -64.26
N GLN A 961 -15.96 -39.82 -63.31
CA GLN A 961 -16.34 -38.43 -63.06
C GLN A 961 -15.87 -38.03 -61.66
N ASN A 962 -15.34 -36.82 -61.52
CA ASN A 962 -14.81 -36.32 -60.26
C ASN A 962 -15.89 -35.48 -59.55
N LEU A 963 -16.24 -35.87 -58.32
CA LEU A 963 -16.99 -35.01 -57.42
C LEU A 963 -16.02 -34.08 -56.67
N SER A 964 -16.45 -32.87 -56.32
CA SER A 964 -15.64 -31.93 -55.55
C SER A 964 -16.24 -31.57 -54.19
N LEU A 965 -15.51 -31.90 -53.13
CA LEU A 965 -15.76 -31.41 -51.78
C LEU A 965 -14.87 -30.20 -51.47
N SER A 966 -15.46 -29.19 -50.84
CA SER A 966 -14.75 -28.02 -50.31
C SER A 966 -15.28 -27.61 -48.93
N GLU A 967 -14.40 -27.11 -48.08
CA GLU A 967 -14.72 -26.64 -46.73
C GLU A 967 -15.10 -25.15 -46.77
N THR A 968 -16.20 -24.78 -46.10
CA THR A 968 -16.52 -23.38 -45.79
C THR A 968 -16.96 -23.25 -44.33
N GLY A 969 -16.43 -22.27 -43.60
CA GLY A 969 -16.77 -22.05 -42.19
C GLY A 969 -15.57 -21.78 -41.31
N ALA A 970 -15.77 -21.92 -39.99
CA ALA A 970 -14.69 -22.05 -39.02
C ALA A 970 -14.66 -23.49 -38.49
N CYS A 971 -13.94 -24.37 -39.18
CA CYS A 971 -13.79 -25.77 -38.81
C CYS A 971 -12.57 -26.00 -37.89
N ALA A 972 -12.66 -27.01 -37.03
CA ALA A 972 -11.51 -27.49 -36.25
C ALA A 972 -10.73 -28.52 -37.07
N LEU A 973 -9.47 -28.22 -37.39
CA LEU A 973 -8.60 -29.13 -38.14
C LEU A 973 -7.98 -30.21 -37.23
N PRO A 974 -7.82 -31.46 -37.69
CA PRO A 974 -8.18 -31.96 -39.03
C PRO A 974 -9.67 -32.28 -39.18
N VAL A 975 -10.28 -31.87 -40.30
CA VAL A 975 -11.67 -32.21 -40.62
C VAL A 975 -11.74 -33.60 -41.26
N THR A 976 -12.45 -34.51 -40.61
CA THR A 976 -12.81 -35.84 -41.13
C THR A 976 -14.22 -35.81 -41.72
N TRP A 977 -14.41 -36.37 -42.91
CA TRP A 977 -15.65 -36.28 -43.69
C TRP A 977 -15.95 -37.64 -44.35
N GLN A 978 -17.19 -37.86 -44.82
CA GLN A 978 -17.69 -39.21 -45.15
C GLN A 978 -18.78 -39.16 -46.24
N ALA A 979 -18.78 -40.11 -47.18
CA ALA A 979 -19.69 -40.14 -48.33
C ALA A 979 -20.07 -41.58 -48.75
N GLN A 980 -21.35 -41.96 -48.58
CA GLN A 980 -21.86 -43.30 -48.88
C GLN A 980 -22.75 -43.29 -50.14
N GLY A 981 -22.47 -44.19 -51.08
CA GLY A 981 -23.37 -44.47 -52.20
C GLY A 981 -24.50 -45.42 -51.79
N ASP A 982 -25.73 -45.06 -52.10
CA ASP A 982 -26.91 -45.93 -51.95
C ASP A 982 -27.14 -46.74 -53.23
N SER A 983 -27.25 -48.06 -53.09
CA SER A 983 -27.53 -49.00 -54.17
C SER A 983 -28.97 -49.51 -54.04
N GLY A 984 -29.92 -48.65 -54.43
CA GLY A 984 -31.38 -48.90 -54.34
C GLY A 984 -31.91 -50.01 -55.24
#